data_AF-A0A850MSJ0-F1
#
_entry.id   AF-A0A850MSJ0-F1
#
_cell.length_a   1.000
_cell.length_b   1.000
_cell.length_c   1.000
_cell.angle_alpha   90.00
_cell.angle_beta   90.00
_cell.angle_gamma   90.00
#
_symmetry.space_group_name_H-M   'P 1'
#
loop_
_entity.id
_entity.type
_entity.pdbx_description
1 polymer ?
#
loop_
_entity_poly.entity_id
_entity_poly.type
_entity_poly.pdbx_seq_one_letter_code
_entity_poly.pdbx_strand_id
1 'polypeptide(L)'
;MDMQTQLAEKDRIIATQQQQLNELTDQLENIKALSQDVINDSFEKEDQLKIRTAECTKYMNANAQLKRQIQELRQTTSGPDTLTRIQALQEEKEFMQGLIGQLEDEKAENVKEFEKKISFFQIEKEKLQNSVLDLESRIEQTAELEQKVLVVTKNNDMLLQEKRNLQQKLLELEHRAKDWGDHDQYVASLQKEIQELEGTRDNLQKKLRNAEDSIKDLSKFKTLSATLKDEKDEIIRKQTSELKGVEGDLQRQINSLQSEKTELLDKLDTIEEKYKAASRKITNMEALQAESSSFLDKLERQEAEIEKLKAQLKSLDSIVENAQLLQEAKLKLTDENRQFQQKISQLEQDISVCSQYKGELDELREKNAKLTVTLERYQGKSSRVIELEDQTKNLMQLNQQLEDQLSALQKGDTTPGDSIIELRRQNKELNAQNIRILRENSTLKDQLSQRQTSEEQLRIEITSELKKDITASKGKLAQTIATSEDQAHQISGLTELNRSLQKENSDYKQEISKMKKALAEMAEIKSGFDSLKEINFKLEDTKDTLTKEVKTLRREVRDLTITADNFVKLKETYQNLETSHRELENTNRSFKVQLMDMENLKEGFDSLKKLNTDLEDENREIKKQLSTAQRELDRFIAANFETRVKNLEARSQELQDTIKFKENELSVKD
;
A
#
# COMPACT_ATOMS: atom_id res chain seq x y z
N MET A 1 39.51 90.51 1.94
CA MET A 1 40.23 91.70 2.40
C MET A 1 40.11 91.71 3.90
N ASP A 2 41.23 91.68 4.62
CA ASP A 2 41.22 91.25 6.02
C ASP A 2 40.67 92.33 6.96
N MET A 3 40.03 91.91 8.05
CA MET A 3 39.39 92.82 9.00
C MET A 3 40.43 93.74 9.68
N GLN A 4 41.65 93.23 9.86
CA GLN A 4 42.81 94.00 10.32
C GLN A 4 43.21 95.12 9.35
N THR A 5 43.06 94.93 8.04
CA THR A 5 43.40 95.98 7.04
C THR A 5 42.45 97.16 7.15
N GLN A 6 41.15 96.90 7.34
CA GLN A 6 40.13 97.94 7.50
C GLN A 6 40.24 98.69 8.83
N LEU A 7 40.64 97.99 9.91
CA LEU A 7 40.89 98.64 11.20
C LEU A 7 42.08 99.61 11.14
N ALA A 8 43.21 99.15 10.57
CA ALA A 8 44.41 99.96 10.45
C ALA A 8 44.22 101.21 9.56
N GLU A 9 43.36 101.12 8.54
CA GLU A 9 43.01 102.27 7.69
C GLU A 9 42.12 103.27 8.42
N LYS A 10 41.18 102.79 9.26
CA LYS A 10 40.36 103.65 10.14
C LYS A 10 41.20 104.40 11.18
N ASP A 11 42.11 103.70 11.86
CA ASP A 11 43.00 104.32 12.86
C ASP A 11 43.92 105.40 12.23
N ARG A 12 44.37 105.16 10.99
CA ARG A 12 45.18 106.13 10.23
C ARG A 12 44.39 107.38 9.85
N ILE A 13 43.12 107.24 9.48
CA ILE A 13 42.21 108.38 9.20
C ILE A 13 41.97 109.18 10.47
N ILE A 14 41.67 108.52 11.59
CA ILE A 14 41.46 109.17 12.90
C ILE A 14 42.70 109.95 13.33
N ALA A 15 43.89 109.34 13.27
CA ALA A 15 45.14 110.03 13.61
C ALA A 15 45.41 111.28 12.75
N THR A 16 45.08 111.22 11.45
CA THR A 16 45.23 112.35 10.53
C THR A 16 44.24 113.47 10.85
N GLN A 17 42.99 113.14 11.16
CA GLN A 17 41.97 114.11 11.59
C GLN A 17 42.33 114.76 12.93
N GLN A 18 42.87 113.99 13.89
CA GLN A 18 43.31 114.49 15.19
C GLN A 18 44.47 115.50 15.04
N GLN A 19 45.43 115.23 14.15
CA GLN A 19 46.52 116.16 13.84
C GLN A 19 45.99 117.47 13.24
N GLN A 20 45.08 117.38 12.25
CA GLN A 20 44.47 118.56 11.63
C GLN A 20 43.68 119.40 12.62
N LEU A 21 43.00 118.78 13.60
CA LEU A 21 42.28 119.48 14.65
C LEU A 21 43.22 120.26 15.59
N ASN A 22 44.38 119.68 15.94
CA ASN A 22 45.38 120.34 16.76
C ASN A 22 46.00 121.54 16.01
N GLU A 23 46.38 121.36 14.74
CA GLU A 23 46.91 122.45 13.89
C GLU A 23 45.90 123.61 13.74
N LEU A 24 44.60 123.31 13.64
CA LEU A 24 43.54 124.34 13.60
C LEU A 24 43.36 125.04 14.95
N THR A 25 43.59 124.33 16.06
CA THR A 25 43.51 124.88 17.43
C THR A 25 44.65 125.85 17.69
N ASP A 26 45.89 125.46 17.35
CA ASP A 26 47.08 126.31 17.45
C ASP A 26 46.91 127.58 16.58
N GLN A 27 46.35 127.44 15.38
CA GLN A 27 46.03 128.59 14.51
C GLN A 27 44.98 129.52 15.14
N LEU A 28 43.91 128.97 15.73
CA LEU A 28 42.87 129.75 16.42
C LEU A 28 43.41 130.49 17.64
N GLU A 29 44.33 129.88 18.40
CA GLU A 29 44.95 130.48 19.57
C GLU A 29 45.94 131.59 19.18
N ASN A 30 46.69 131.40 18.09
CA ASN A 30 47.56 132.42 17.49
C ASN A 30 46.75 133.59 16.90
N ILE A 31 45.61 133.33 16.24
CA ILE A 31 44.68 134.37 15.78
C ILE A 31 44.07 135.15 16.96
N LYS A 32 43.74 134.50 18.08
CA LYS A 32 43.31 135.19 19.30
C LYS A 32 44.39 136.12 19.86
N ALA A 33 45.64 135.65 19.93
CA ALA A 33 46.75 136.47 20.40
C ALA A 33 46.97 137.69 19.48
N LEU A 34 47.06 137.48 18.17
CA LEU A 34 47.18 138.55 17.17
C LEU A 34 46.00 139.53 17.21
N SER A 35 44.77 139.04 17.39
CA SER A 35 43.58 139.89 17.52
C SER A 35 43.64 140.75 18.79
N GLN A 36 44.08 140.18 19.92
CA GLN A 36 44.24 140.93 21.17
C GLN A 36 45.34 142.00 21.07
N ASP A 37 46.47 141.69 20.43
CA ASP A 37 47.54 142.65 20.17
C ASP A 37 47.10 143.77 19.22
N VAL A 38 46.34 143.44 18.16
CA VAL A 38 45.76 144.45 17.24
C VAL A 38 44.72 145.32 17.95
N ILE A 39 43.92 144.77 18.86
CA ILE A 39 42.99 145.54 19.70
C ILE A 39 43.77 146.51 20.61
N ASN A 40 44.86 146.05 21.23
CA ASN A 40 45.70 146.87 22.10
C ASN A 40 46.41 148.01 21.31
N ASP A 41 47.05 147.71 20.17
CA ASP A 41 47.65 148.70 19.24
C ASP A 41 46.60 149.71 18.72
N SER A 42 45.38 149.23 18.44
CA SER A 42 44.28 150.09 18.02
C SER A 42 43.86 151.06 19.13
N PHE A 43 43.77 150.63 20.39
CA PHE A 43 43.45 151.53 21.50
C PHE A 43 44.57 152.56 21.76
N GLU A 44 45.84 152.15 21.74
CA GLU A 44 46.97 153.07 21.88
C GLU A 44 47.00 154.11 20.75
N LYS A 45 46.80 153.70 19.49
CA LYS A 45 46.72 154.62 18.35
C LYS A 45 45.48 155.51 18.40
N GLU A 46 44.34 155.02 18.88
CA GLU A 46 43.12 155.83 19.04
C GLU A 46 43.33 156.95 20.07
N ASP A 47 43.98 156.66 21.21
CA ASP A 47 44.28 157.68 22.21
C ASP A 47 45.36 158.68 21.74
N GLN A 48 46.38 158.22 21.00
CA GLN A 48 47.32 159.12 20.31
C GLN A 48 46.61 160.03 19.28
N LEU A 49 45.66 159.50 18.52
CA LEU A 49 44.85 160.26 17.57
C LEU A 49 43.93 161.26 18.27
N LYS A 50 43.35 160.93 19.44
CA LYS A 50 42.57 161.88 20.26
C LYS A 50 43.44 163.05 20.73
N ILE A 51 44.64 162.75 21.25
CA ILE A 51 45.61 163.77 21.71
C ILE A 51 45.98 164.71 20.55
N ARG A 52 46.42 164.17 19.41
CA ARG A 52 46.78 164.95 18.21
C ARG A 52 45.60 165.72 17.61
N THR A 53 44.38 165.18 17.67
CA THR A 53 43.18 165.91 17.23
C THR A 53 42.90 167.12 18.15
N ALA A 54 43.12 166.99 19.45
CA ALA A 54 43.01 168.11 20.39
C ALA A 54 44.10 169.17 20.15
N GLU A 55 45.34 168.75 19.85
CA GLU A 55 46.42 169.67 19.47
C GLU A 55 46.13 170.40 18.15
N CYS A 56 45.70 169.69 17.11
CA CYS A 56 45.30 170.29 15.84
C CYS A 56 44.16 171.31 16.02
N THR A 57 43.16 170.98 16.85
CA THR A 57 42.07 171.90 17.22
C THR A 57 42.59 173.15 17.97
N LYS A 58 43.55 172.97 18.88
CA LYS A 58 44.21 174.08 19.60
C LYS A 58 44.99 174.98 18.64
N TYR A 59 45.73 174.41 17.69
CA TYR A 59 46.46 175.16 16.67
C TYR A 59 45.54 175.87 15.67
N MET A 60 44.44 175.24 15.22
CA MET A 60 43.41 175.90 14.41
C MET A 60 42.81 177.12 15.12
N ASN A 61 42.47 176.99 16.41
CA ASN A 61 41.92 178.09 17.21
C ASN A 61 42.91 179.24 17.42
N ALA A 62 44.17 178.93 17.72
CA ALA A 62 45.24 179.94 17.85
C ALA A 62 45.56 180.63 16.51
N ASN A 63 45.56 179.89 15.39
CA ASN A 63 45.71 180.47 14.05
C ASN A 63 44.54 181.42 13.72
N ALA A 64 43.30 181.06 14.10
CA ALA A 64 42.14 181.94 13.97
C ALA A 64 42.26 183.21 14.84
N GLN A 65 42.87 183.14 16.03
CA GLN A 65 43.18 184.31 16.87
C GLN A 65 44.29 185.19 16.26
N LEU A 66 45.40 184.60 15.82
CA LEU A 66 46.49 185.30 15.11
C LEU A 66 45.96 186.05 13.88
N LYS A 67 45.08 185.41 13.11
CA LYS A 67 44.42 186.02 11.93
C LYS A 67 43.58 187.25 12.31
N ARG A 68 42.93 187.27 13.48
CA ARG A 68 42.22 188.46 13.99
C ARG A 68 43.20 189.54 14.47
N GLN A 69 44.24 189.19 15.23
CA GLN A 69 45.24 190.15 15.71
C GLN A 69 45.99 190.84 14.57
N ILE A 70 46.37 190.11 13.52
CA ILE A 70 46.96 190.69 12.29
C ILE A 70 45.98 191.65 11.61
N GLN A 71 44.68 191.35 11.62
CA GLN A 71 43.66 192.18 11.00
C GLN A 71 43.37 193.46 11.80
N GLU A 72 43.38 193.39 13.14
CA GLU A 72 43.25 194.53 14.06
C GLU A 72 44.47 195.46 13.98
N LEU A 73 45.69 194.91 13.99
CA LEU A 73 46.94 195.68 13.87
C LEU A 73 47.10 196.38 12.51
N ARG A 74 46.42 195.93 11.47
CA ARG A 74 46.40 196.60 10.15
C ARG A 74 45.47 197.82 10.10
N GLN A 75 44.63 198.05 11.10
CA GLN A 75 43.65 199.15 11.11
C GLN A 75 44.09 200.37 11.94
N THR A 76 45.17 200.29 12.71
CA THR A 76 45.71 201.40 13.51
C THR A 76 46.93 202.05 12.84
N THR A 77 46.98 203.38 12.87
CA THR A 77 47.83 204.19 11.96
C THR A 77 49.33 204.20 12.29
N SER A 78 50.13 203.80 11.30
CA SER A 78 51.47 204.29 10.98
C SER A 78 52.47 204.51 12.13
N GLY A 79 53.12 203.43 12.54
CA GLY A 79 54.43 203.44 13.21
C GLY A 79 55.29 202.26 12.72
N PRO A 80 56.63 202.39 12.67
CA PRO A 80 57.50 201.32 12.15
C PRO A 80 57.43 200.01 12.95
N ASP A 81 57.18 200.05 14.27
CA ASP A 81 57.05 198.85 15.11
C ASP A 81 55.86 197.95 14.74
N THR A 82 54.79 198.52 14.17
CA THR A 82 53.58 197.76 13.82
C THR A 82 53.83 196.80 12.65
N LEU A 83 54.74 197.16 11.73
CA LEU A 83 55.03 196.34 10.55
C LEU A 83 55.78 195.06 10.92
N THR A 84 56.81 195.19 11.76
CA THR A 84 57.61 194.08 12.28
C THR A 84 56.76 193.09 13.09
N ARG A 85 55.82 193.61 13.89
CA ARG A 85 54.87 192.79 14.65
C ARG A 85 53.95 191.98 13.74
N ILE A 86 53.49 192.56 12.62
CA ILE A 86 52.65 191.86 11.64
C ILE A 86 53.41 190.76 10.92
N GLN A 87 54.69 190.95 10.58
CA GLN A 87 55.49 189.89 9.94
C GLN A 87 55.71 188.68 10.86
N ALA A 88 56.10 188.89 12.12
CA ALA A 88 56.30 187.78 13.06
C ALA A 88 55.04 186.91 13.25
N LEU A 89 53.86 187.54 13.39
CA LEU A 89 52.58 186.83 13.52
C LEU A 89 52.17 186.11 12.21
N GLN A 90 52.61 186.61 11.06
CA GLN A 90 52.37 185.99 9.75
C GLN A 90 53.21 184.72 9.57
N GLU A 91 54.49 184.75 9.96
CA GLU A 91 55.39 183.59 9.98
C GLU A 91 54.89 182.51 10.95
N GLU A 92 54.46 182.91 12.16
CA GLU A 92 53.87 181.99 13.15
C GLU A 92 52.59 181.32 12.60
N LYS A 93 51.74 182.08 11.90
CA LYS A 93 50.56 181.51 11.21
C LYS A 93 50.94 180.50 10.12
N GLU A 94 51.98 180.76 9.33
CA GLU A 94 52.40 179.86 8.25
C GLU A 94 53.01 178.57 8.81
N PHE A 95 53.83 178.66 9.86
CA PHE A 95 54.30 177.50 10.62
C PHE A 95 53.14 176.64 11.16
N MET A 96 52.12 177.29 11.74
CA MET A 96 50.92 176.63 12.25
C MET A 96 50.09 175.94 11.15
N GLN A 97 50.05 176.49 9.93
CA GLN A 97 49.42 175.82 8.79
C GLN A 97 50.22 174.60 8.32
N GLY A 98 51.56 174.66 8.38
CA GLY A 98 52.44 173.51 8.08
C GLY A 98 52.20 172.32 9.02
N LEU A 99 52.10 172.57 10.33
CA LEU A 99 51.82 171.52 11.33
C LEU A 99 50.43 170.88 11.15
N ILE A 100 49.41 171.67 10.82
CA ILE A 100 48.06 171.14 10.57
C ILE A 100 48.08 170.18 9.37
N GLY A 101 48.75 170.54 8.26
CA GLY A 101 48.87 169.67 7.09
C GLY A 101 49.54 168.32 7.39
N GLN A 102 50.65 168.33 8.14
CA GLN A 102 51.34 167.09 8.53
C GLN A 102 50.46 166.15 9.37
N LEU A 103 49.66 166.69 10.30
CA LEU A 103 48.76 165.89 11.13
C LEU A 103 47.54 165.34 10.33
N GLU A 104 47.08 166.06 9.30
CA GLU A 104 46.02 165.61 8.42
C GLU A 104 46.49 164.47 7.49
N ASP A 105 47.71 164.57 6.94
CA ASP A 105 48.33 163.51 6.13
C ASP A 105 48.55 162.22 6.94
N GLU A 106 49.11 162.33 8.16
CA GLU A 106 49.38 161.17 9.03
C GLU A 106 48.08 160.47 9.48
N LYS A 107 46.99 161.23 9.68
CA LYS A 107 45.66 160.66 9.92
C LYS A 107 45.14 159.87 8.71
N ALA A 108 45.34 160.38 7.49
CA ALA A 108 44.92 159.71 6.27
C ALA A 108 45.71 158.42 5.98
N GLU A 109 46.99 158.37 6.36
CA GLU A 109 47.83 157.16 6.29
C GLU A 109 47.31 156.06 7.24
N ASN A 110 47.06 156.39 8.51
CA ASN A 110 46.56 155.44 9.52
C ASN A 110 45.20 154.83 9.12
N VAL A 111 44.26 155.63 8.58
CA VAL A 111 42.96 155.12 8.09
C VAL A 111 43.14 154.06 7.00
N LYS A 112 44.05 154.28 6.04
CA LYS A 112 44.38 153.29 4.99
C LYS A 112 45.00 152.01 5.54
N GLU A 113 45.73 152.07 6.66
CA GLU A 113 46.28 150.87 7.30
C GLU A 113 45.15 150.01 7.92
N PHE A 114 44.20 150.65 8.62
CA PHE A 114 43.05 149.94 9.20
C PHE A 114 42.13 149.34 8.13
N GLU A 115 41.86 150.04 7.03
CA GLU A 115 41.08 149.51 5.90
C GLU A 115 41.72 148.24 5.31
N LYS A 116 43.05 148.19 5.20
CA LYS A 116 43.78 146.98 4.77
C LYS A 116 43.63 145.82 5.75
N LYS A 117 43.76 146.07 7.06
CA LYS A 117 43.60 145.03 8.10
C LYS A 117 42.18 144.45 8.10
N ILE A 118 41.15 145.29 7.98
CA ILE A 118 39.74 144.86 7.86
C ILE A 118 39.55 143.97 6.63
N SER A 119 40.08 144.38 5.47
CA SER A 119 40.01 143.58 4.23
C SER A 119 40.68 142.21 4.36
N PHE A 120 41.82 142.13 5.05
CA PHE A 120 42.51 140.86 5.32
C PHE A 120 41.66 139.89 6.16
N PHE A 121 41.12 140.35 7.29
CA PHE A 121 40.29 139.50 8.16
C PHE A 121 38.96 139.08 7.49
N GLN A 122 38.41 139.91 6.60
CA GLN A 122 37.24 139.55 5.81
C GLN A 122 37.52 138.34 4.90
N ILE A 123 38.66 138.35 4.20
CA ILE A 123 39.10 137.26 3.32
C ILE A 123 39.40 135.98 4.13
N GLU A 124 40.01 136.12 5.31
CA GLU A 124 40.33 134.97 6.17
C GLU A 124 39.07 134.32 6.76
N LYS A 125 38.07 135.12 7.15
CA LYS A 125 36.74 134.64 7.54
C LYS A 125 36.06 133.86 6.42
N GLU A 126 36.07 134.36 5.18
CA GLU A 126 35.50 133.67 4.03
C GLU A 126 36.20 132.32 3.76
N LYS A 127 37.53 132.26 3.87
CA LYS A 127 38.28 130.99 3.77
C LYS A 127 37.86 129.98 4.83
N LEU A 128 37.75 130.40 6.09
CA LEU A 128 37.33 129.51 7.18
C LEU A 128 35.88 129.04 7.00
N GLN A 129 34.96 129.90 6.57
CA GLN A 129 33.57 129.51 6.27
C GLN A 129 33.51 128.47 5.15
N ASN A 130 34.28 128.63 4.07
CA ASN A 130 34.37 127.64 2.99
C ASN A 130 34.97 126.30 3.46
N SER A 131 35.96 126.33 4.36
CA SER A 131 36.55 125.11 4.94
C SER A 131 35.56 124.34 5.83
N VAL A 132 34.72 125.05 6.61
CA VAL A 132 33.65 124.41 7.40
C VAL A 132 32.63 123.73 6.50
N LEU A 133 32.20 124.38 5.40
CA LEU A 133 31.27 123.80 4.44
C LEU A 133 31.83 122.54 3.74
N ASP A 134 33.13 122.50 3.43
CA ASP A 134 33.78 121.28 2.91
C ASP A 134 33.77 120.14 3.94
N LEU A 135 34.08 120.44 5.21
CA LEU A 135 34.06 119.46 6.29
C LEU A 135 32.65 118.92 6.56
N GLU A 136 31.62 119.78 6.55
CA GLU A 136 30.22 119.37 6.67
C GLU A 136 29.81 118.43 5.53
N SER A 137 30.18 118.75 4.27
CA SER A 137 29.91 117.87 3.13
C SER A 137 30.64 116.52 3.23
N ARG A 138 31.89 116.51 3.73
CA ARG A 138 32.65 115.27 3.95
C ARG A 138 32.08 114.41 5.08
N ILE A 139 31.51 115.01 6.11
CA ILE A 139 30.79 114.30 7.19
C ILE A 139 29.52 113.65 6.61
N GLU A 140 28.75 114.36 5.80
CA GLU A 140 27.54 113.81 5.13
C GLU A 140 27.88 112.63 4.21
N GLN A 141 28.93 112.75 3.39
CA GLN A 141 29.44 111.65 2.56
C GLN A 141 29.90 110.45 3.39
N THR A 142 30.51 110.68 4.56
CA THR A 142 30.94 109.61 5.47
C THR A 142 29.74 108.86 6.03
N ALA A 143 28.69 109.56 6.46
CA ALA A 143 27.45 108.94 6.93
C ALA A 143 26.75 108.12 5.84
N GLU A 144 26.74 108.59 4.59
CA GLU A 144 26.21 107.83 3.45
C GLU A 144 27.01 106.54 3.18
N LEU A 145 28.35 106.60 3.31
CA LEU A 145 29.22 105.44 3.19
C LEU A 145 29.02 104.44 4.34
N GLU A 146 28.86 104.90 5.58
CA GLU A 146 28.53 104.04 6.72
C GLU A 146 27.18 103.32 6.53
N GLN A 147 26.17 104.02 5.99
CA GLN A 147 24.89 103.41 5.64
C GLN A 147 25.04 102.35 4.53
N LYS A 148 25.84 102.63 3.49
CA LYS A 148 26.15 101.66 2.41
C LYS A 148 26.87 100.42 2.97
N VAL A 149 27.86 100.60 3.86
CA VAL A 149 28.56 99.50 4.53
C VAL A 149 27.58 98.66 5.36
N LEU A 150 26.68 99.28 6.13
CA LEU A 150 25.66 98.56 6.91
C LEU A 150 24.73 97.70 6.03
N VAL A 151 24.33 98.20 4.85
CA VAL A 151 23.54 97.44 3.88
C VAL A 151 24.35 96.27 3.30
N VAL A 152 25.62 96.49 2.94
CA VAL A 152 26.51 95.42 2.44
C VAL A 152 26.72 94.33 3.49
N THR A 153 26.93 94.68 4.77
CA THR A 153 27.06 93.71 5.87
C THR A 153 25.79 92.88 6.02
N LYS A 154 24.61 93.52 6.07
CA LYS A 154 23.32 92.80 6.13
C LYS A 154 23.11 91.85 4.93
N ASN A 155 23.48 92.28 3.73
CA ASN A 155 23.41 91.43 2.54
C ASN A 155 24.37 90.24 2.63
N ASN A 156 25.58 90.44 3.17
CA ASN A 156 26.55 89.36 3.39
C ASN A 156 26.05 88.35 4.44
N ASP A 157 25.43 88.82 5.54
CA ASP A 157 24.84 87.95 6.55
C ASP A 157 23.70 87.09 5.98
N MET A 158 22.83 87.67 5.13
CA MET A 158 21.80 86.93 4.41
C MET A 158 22.40 85.88 3.46
N LEU A 159 23.43 86.23 2.68
CA LEU A 159 24.13 85.29 1.79
C LEU A 159 24.85 84.17 2.56
N LEU A 160 25.40 84.45 3.73
CA LEU A 160 25.99 83.44 4.62
C LEU A 160 24.92 82.51 5.20
N GLN A 161 23.73 83.02 5.52
CA GLN A 161 22.59 82.19 5.93
C GLN A 161 22.09 81.32 4.77
N GLU A 162 21.94 81.87 3.57
CA GLU A 162 21.56 81.13 2.37
C GLU A 162 22.57 80.03 2.03
N LYS A 163 23.88 80.33 2.13
CA LYS A 163 24.95 79.34 1.98
C LYS A 163 24.80 78.18 2.96
N ARG A 164 24.51 78.44 4.25
CA ARG A 164 24.28 77.38 5.25
C ARG A 164 23.06 76.53 4.90
N ASN A 165 21.95 77.17 4.49
CA ASN A 165 20.74 76.48 4.05
C ASN A 165 21.01 75.57 2.84
N LEU A 166 21.77 76.04 1.85
CA LEU A 166 22.17 75.27 0.68
C LEU A 166 23.12 74.11 1.03
N GLN A 167 24.03 74.30 1.99
CA GLN A 167 24.89 73.22 2.49
C GLN A 167 24.09 72.12 3.22
N GLN A 168 23.09 72.49 4.02
CA GLN A 168 22.16 71.53 4.61
C GLN A 168 21.35 70.80 3.52
N LYS A 169 20.87 71.53 2.51
CA LYS A 169 20.15 70.95 1.35
C LYS A 169 21.00 69.95 0.58
N LEU A 170 22.29 70.23 0.40
CA LEU A 170 23.23 69.33 -0.25
C LEU A 170 23.37 68.03 0.56
N LEU A 171 23.55 68.13 1.88
CA LEU A 171 23.65 66.96 2.76
C LEU A 171 22.37 66.10 2.73
N GLU A 172 21.19 66.72 2.75
CA GLU A 172 19.89 66.04 2.56
C GLU A 172 19.83 65.26 1.23
N LEU A 173 20.34 65.86 0.15
CA LEU A 173 20.38 65.25 -1.18
C LEU A 173 21.43 64.13 -1.28
N GLU A 174 22.58 64.27 -0.65
CA GLU A 174 23.62 63.23 -0.57
C GLU A 174 23.13 62.00 0.21
N HIS A 175 22.48 62.21 1.37
CA HIS A 175 21.81 61.13 2.10
C HIS A 175 20.75 60.44 1.25
N ARG A 176 19.86 61.21 0.61
CA ARG A 176 18.81 60.63 -0.22
C ARG A 176 19.37 59.88 -1.44
N ALA A 177 20.44 60.38 -2.07
CA ALA A 177 21.11 59.70 -3.17
C ALA A 177 21.74 58.36 -2.73
N LYS A 178 22.27 58.29 -1.51
CA LYS A 178 22.70 57.02 -0.91
C LYS A 178 21.51 56.07 -0.70
N ASP A 179 20.40 56.55 -0.14
CA ASP A 179 19.20 55.74 0.05
C ASP A 179 18.70 55.15 -1.29
N TRP A 180 18.68 55.94 -2.37
CA TRP A 180 18.36 55.45 -3.73
C TRP A 180 19.31 54.32 -4.17
N GLY A 181 20.62 54.44 -3.92
CA GLY A 181 21.59 53.38 -4.22
C GLY A 181 21.36 52.09 -3.44
N ASP A 182 20.96 52.19 -2.17
CA ASP A 182 20.59 51.03 -1.35
C ASP A 182 19.26 50.40 -1.84
N HIS A 183 18.31 51.21 -2.32
CA HIS A 183 17.07 50.72 -2.95
C HIS A 183 17.35 50.02 -4.30
N ASP A 184 18.25 50.53 -5.13
CA ASP A 184 18.63 49.90 -6.40
C ASP A 184 19.28 48.52 -6.16
N GLN A 185 20.11 48.38 -5.13
CA GLN A 185 20.65 47.07 -4.71
C GLN A 185 19.56 46.11 -4.25
N TYR A 186 18.56 46.60 -3.51
CA TYR A 186 17.41 45.79 -3.10
C TYR A 186 16.52 45.38 -4.29
N VAL A 187 16.29 46.26 -5.26
CA VAL A 187 15.59 45.93 -6.51
C VAL A 187 16.36 44.87 -7.30
N ALA A 188 17.69 44.98 -7.39
CA ALA A 188 18.52 43.98 -8.06
C ALA A 188 18.47 42.61 -7.37
N SER A 189 18.40 42.55 -6.03
CA SER A 189 18.25 41.28 -5.32
C SER A 189 16.89 40.63 -5.53
N LEU A 190 15.80 41.43 -5.53
CA LEU A 190 14.45 40.96 -5.87
C LEU A 190 14.35 40.47 -7.33
N GLN A 191 14.99 41.15 -8.28
CA GLN A 191 15.03 40.71 -9.68
C GLN A 191 15.72 39.33 -9.83
N LYS A 192 16.78 39.09 -9.06
CA LYS A 192 17.47 37.79 -9.03
C LYS A 192 16.57 36.70 -8.41
N GLU A 193 15.90 36.99 -7.31
CA GLU A 193 14.95 36.08 -6.67
C GLU A 193 13.79 35.72 -7.61
N ILE A 194 13.25 36.69 -8.36
CA ILE A 194 12.23 36.45 -9.38
C ILE A 194 12.75 35.47 -10.46
N GLN A 195 13.96 35.66 -10.99
CA GLN A 195 14.53 34.73 -11.97
C GLN A 195 14.72 33.30 -11.42
N GLU A 196 15.13 33.16 -10.16
CA GLU A 196 15.23 31.86 -9.48
C GLU A 196 13.84 31.21 -9.30
N LEU A 197 12.82 31.99 -8.96
CA LEU A 197 11.42 31.54 -8.88
C LEU A 197 10.84 31.15 -10.25
N GLU A 198 11.17 31.86 -11.33
CA GLU A 198 10.78 31.46 -12.68
C GLU A 198 11.46 30.15 -13.11
N GLY A 199 12.74 29.96 -12.79
CA GLY A 199 13.44 28.70 -13.03
C GLY A 199 12.82 27.51 -12.28
N THR A 200 12.38 27.71 -11.03
CA THR A 200 11.68 26.65 -10.27
C THR A 200 10.28 26.38 -10.82
N ARG A 201 9.50 27.41 -11.20
CA ARG A 201 8.21 27.29 -11.89
C ARG A 201 8.33 26.43 -13.15
N ASP A 202 9.30 26.71 -14.01
CA ASP A 202 9.48 26.01 -15.28
C ASP A 202 9.90 24.54 -15.09
N ASN A 203 10.69 24.25 -14.04
CA ASN A 203 11.02 22.88 -13.64
C ASN A 203 9.78 22.13 -13.11
N LEU A 204 8.94 22.77 -12.30
CA LEU A 204 7.68 22.20 -11.83
C LEU A 204 6.71 21.93 -12.98
N GLN A 205 6.59 22.83 -13.97
CA GLN A 205 5.78 22.61 -15.16
C GLN A 205 6.28 21.43 -16.00
N LYS A 206 7.60 21.25 -16.15
CA LYS A 206 8.18 20.06 -16.81
C LYS A 206 7.84 18.77 -16.05
N LYS A 207 7.96 18.77 -14.72
CA LYS A 207 7.58 17.63 -13.88
C LYS A 207 6.08 17.30 -13.99
N LEU A 208 5.22 18.32 -14.04
CA LEU A 208 3.78 18.15 -14.21
C LEU A 208 3.44 17.48 -15.55
N ARG A 209 3.97 17.99 -16.67
CA ARG A 209 3.76 17.36 -18.00
C ARG A 209 4.21 15.89 -18.03
N ASN A 210 5.38 15.59 -17.49
CA ASN A 210 5.86 14.21 -17.41
C ASN A 210 4.93 13.29 -16.60
N ALA A 211 4.30 13.82 -15.54
CA ALA A 211 3.31 13.09 -14.75
C ALA A 211 1.97 12.93 -15.50
N GLU A 212 1.53 13.95 -16.24
CA GLU A 212 0.34 13.89 -17.11
C GLU A 212 0.50 12.84 -18.21
N ASP A 213 1.65 12.81 -18.89
CA ASP A 213 1.98 11.78 -19.88
C ASP A 213 2.04 10.38 -19.25
N SER A 214 2.61 10.25 -18.05
CA SER A 214 2.61 8.97 -17.29
C SER A 214 1.19 8.50 -16.94
N ILE A 215 0.29 9.40 -16.55
CA ILE A 215 -1.13 9.11 -16.30
C ILE A 215 -1.84 8.68 -17.59
N LYS A 216 -1.52 9.34 -18.71
CA LYS A 216 -2.03 8.99 -20.04
C LYS A 216 -1.58 7.59 -20.47
N ASP A 217 -0.35 7.20 -20.17
CA ASP A 217 0.12 5.83 -20.38
C ASP A 217 -0.55 4.81 -19.45
N LEU A 218 -0.77 5.14 -18.18
CA LEU A 218 -1.57 4.31 -17.27
C LEU A 218 -3.02 4.13 -17.75
N SER A 219 -3.59 5.11 -18.47
CA SER A 219 -4.91 4.94 -19.08
C SER A 219 -4.97 3.84 -20.15
N LYS A 220 -3.85 3.55 -20.85
CA LYS A 220 -3.74 2.39 -21.76
C LYS A 220 -3.85 1.07 -20.99
N PHE A 221 -3.32 1.01 -19.77
CA PHE A 221 -3.42 -0.14 -18.89
C PHE A 221 -4.87 -0.42 -18.47
N LYS A 222 -5.67 0.64 -18.26
CA LYS A 222 -7.12 0.52 -18.02
C LYS A 222 -7.84 -0.09 -19.23
N THR A 223 -7.47 0.30 -20.45
CA THR A 223 -8.01 -0.29 -21.68
C THR A 223 -7.63 -1.77 -21.81
N LEU A 224 -6.35 -2.11 -21.60
CA LEU A 224 -5.86 -3.49 -21.62
C LEU A 224 -6.56 -4.38 -20.58
N SER A 225 -6.81 -3.85 -19.38
CA SER A 225 -7.55 -4.54 -18.33
C SER A 225 -9.03 -4.78 -18.67
N ALA A 226 -9.63 -3.96 -19.53
CA ALA A 226 -10.98 -4.21 -20.06
C ALA A 226 -10.94 -5.34 -21.10
N THR A 227 -10.01 -5.27 -22.06
CA THR A 227 -9.81 -6.32 -23.08
C THR A 227 -9.53 -7.69 -22.47
N LEU A 228 -8.61 -7.79 -21.49
CA LEU A 228 -8.33 -9.04 -20.78
C LEU A 228 -9.53 -9.58 -19.99
N LYS A 229 -10.44 -8.71 -19.54
CA LYS A 229 -11.67 -9.13 -18.88
C LYS A 229 -12.66 -9.71 -19.91
N ASP A 230 -12.83 -9.05 -21.04
CA ASP A 230 -13.72 -9.51 -22.10
C ASP A 230 -13.23 -10.85 -22.70
N GLU A 231 -11.92 -11.00 -22.95
CA GLU A 231 -11.29 -12.26 -23.37
C GLU A 231 -11.51 -13.38 -22.33
N LYS A 232 -11.33 -13.08 -21.04
CA LYS A 232 -11.58 -14.04 -19.96
C LYS A 232 -13.05 -14.48 -19.92
N ASP A 233 -13.98 -13.53 -20.01
CA ASP A 233 -15.41 -13.80 -19.99
C ASP A 233 -15.84 -14.61 -21.24
N GLU A 234 -15.20 -14.41 -22.39
CA GLU A 234 -15.41 -15.21 -23.60
C GLU A 234 -14.87 -16.65 -23.47
N ILE A 235 -13.66 -16.83 -22.93
CA ILE A 235 -13.10 -18.16 -22.61
C ILE A 235 -14.03 -18.92 -21.65
N ILE A 236 -14.51 -18.25 -20.59
CA ILE A 236 -15.44 -18.85 -19.62
C ILE A 236 -16.75 -19.26 -20.31
N ARG A 237 -17.34 -18.42 -21.16
CA ARG A 237 -18.56 -18.79 -21.93
C ARG A 237 -18.32 -20.01 -22.80
N LYS A 238 -17.21 -20.05 -23.54
CA LYS A 238 -16.87 -21.17 -24.43
C LYS A 238 -16.71 -22.47 -23.65
N GLN A 239 -15.87 -22.48 -22.61
CA GLN A 239 -15.67 -23.65 -21.74
C GLN A 239 -16.97 -24.11 -21.06
N THR A 240 -17.81 -23.17 -20.62
CA THR A 240 -19.13 -23.50 -20.04
C THR A 240 -20.04 -24.17 -21.08
N SER A 241 -20.02 -23.73 -22.34
CA SER A 241 -20.81 -24.33 -23.41
C SER A 241 -20.31 -25.74 -23.79
N GLU A 242 -18.99 -25.93 -23.83
CA GLU A 242 -18.36 -27.23 -24.12
C GLU A 242 -18.65 -28.25 -23.00
N LEU A 243 -18.48 -27.85 -21.74
CA LEU A 243 -18.82 -28.69 -20.58
C LEU A 243 -20.30 -29.10 -20.57
N LYS A 244 -21.21 -28.17 -20.90
CA LYS A 244 -22.65 -28.46 -20.98
C LYS A 244 -23.02 -29.40 -22.13
N GLY A 245 -22.25 -29.38 -23.22
CA GLY A 245 -22.35 -30.38 -24.29
C GLY A 245 -21.94 -31.76 -23.80
N VAL A 246 -20.76 -31.87 -23.19
CA VAL A 246 -20.24 -33.13 -22.61
C VAL A 246 -21.18 -33.69 -21.52
N GLU A 247 -21.71 -32.85 -20.65
CA GLU A 247 -22.72 -33.21 -19.64
C GLU A 247 -23.98 -33.80 -20.30
N GLY A 248 -24.49 -33.17 -21.36
CA GLY A 248 -25.64 -33.67 -22.12
C GLY A 248 -25.39 -34.99 -22.85
N ASP A 249 -24.16 -35.23 -23.31
CA ASP A 249 -23.78 -36.50 -23.95
C ASP A 249 -23.60 -37.63 -22.93
N LEU A 250 -22.93 -37.35 -21.81
CA LEU A 250 -22.82 -38.27 -20.68
C LEU A 250 -24.21 -38.62 -20.11
N GLN A 251 -25.11 -37.66 -19.96
CA GLN A 251 -26.47 -37.92 -19.49
C GLN A 251 -27.26 -38.81 -20.47
N ARG A 252 -27.09 -38.62 -21.79
CA ARG A 252 -27.68 -39.51 -22.80
C ARG A 252 -27.10 -40.93 -22.71
N GLN A 253 -25.79 -41.06 -22.48
CA GLN A 253 -25.13 -42.35 -22.30
C GLN A 253 -25.59 -43.07 -21.02
N ILE A 254 -25.74 -42.35 -19.90
CA ILE A 254 -26.30 -42.86 -18.64
C ILE A 254 -27.72 -43.39 -18.86
N ASN A 255 -28.59 -42.61 -19.53
CA ASN A 255 -29.97 -43.04 -19.80
C ASN A 255 -30.01 -44.30 -20.68
N SER A 256 -29.12 -44.41 -21.68
CA SER A 256 -28.99 -45.60 -22.53
C SER A 256 -28.57 -46.84 -21.72
N LEU A 257 -27.53 -46.70 -20.88
CA LEU A 257 -27.03 -47.79 -20.03
C LEU A 257 -28.06 -48.20 -18.96
N GLN A 258 -28.88 -47.27 -18.47
CA GLN A 258 -30.00 -47.60 -17.58
C GLN A 258 -31.07 -48.42 -18.30
N SER A 259 -31.40 -48.09 -19.55
CA SER A 259 -32.33 -48.88 -20.39
C SER A 259 -31.79 -50.28 -20.67
N GLU A 260 -30.52 -50.40 -21.02
CA GLU A 260 -29.84 -51.68 -21.27
C GLU A 260 -29.80 -52.53 -19.98
N LYS A 261 -29.50 -51.92 -18.83
CA LYS A 261 -29.55 -52.58 -17.52
C LYS A 261 -30.94 -53.15 -17.22
N THR A 262 -32.02 -52.41 -17.47
CA THR A 262 -33.38 -52.92 -17.26
C THR A 262 -33.71 -54.08 -18.20
N GLU A 263 -33.33 -54.00 -19.48
CA GLU A 263 -33.55 -55.10 -20.43
C GLU A 263 -32.74 -56.36 -20.06
N LEU A 264 -31.53 -56.20 -19.50
CA LEU A 264 -30.72 -57.31 -18.99
C LEU A 264 -31.30 -57.92 -17.71
N LEU A 265 -31.92 -57.14 -16.83
CA LEU A 265 -32.63 -57.65 -15.66
C LEU A 265 -33.87 -58.46 -16.05
N ASP A 266 -34.70 -57.98 -16.98
CA ASP A 266 -35.86 -58.73 -17.50
C ASP A 266 -35.44 -60.07 -18.14
N LYS A 267 -34.30 -60.07 -18.86
CA LYS A 267 -33.70 -61.30 -19.40
C LYS A 267 -33.21 -62.25 -18.32
N LEU A 268 -32.63 -61.72 -17.23
CA LEU A 268 -32.18 -62.52 -16.09
C LEU A 268 -33.37 -63.18 -15.37
N ASP A 269 -34.42 -62.43 -15.06
CA ASP A 269 -35.65 -62.94 -14.43
C ASP A 269 -36.29 -64.04 -15.29
N THR A 270 -36.30 -63.84 -16.62
CA THR A 270 -36.78 -64.84 -17.59
C THR A 270 -35.93 -66.12 -17.57
N ILE A 271 -34.61 -66.01 -17.34
CA ILE A 271 -33.71 -67.16 -17.20
C ILE A 271 -33.91 -67.86 -15.85
N GLU A 272 -34.10 -67.10 -14.76
CA GLU A 272 -34.39 -67.66 -13.44
C GLU A 272 -35.68 -68.48 -13.43
N GLU A 273 -36.77 -67.99 -14.04
CA GLU A 273 -38.01 -68.75 -14.13
C GLU A 273 -37.88 -70.02 -15.00
N LYS A 274 -37.09 -69.96 -16.08
CA LYS A 274 -36.71 -71.16 -16.84
C LYS A 274 -35.91 -72.15 -16.00
N TYR A 275 -34.97 -71.67 -15.18
CA TYR A 275 -34.18 -72.51 -14.28
C TYR A 275 -35.05 -73.14 -13.18
N LYS A 276 -35.93 -72.38 -12.51
CA LYS A 276 -36.90 -72.88 -11.53
C LYS A 276 -37.81 -73.95 -12.15
N ALA A 277 -38.28 -73.74 -13.38
CA ALA A 277 -39.09 -74.73 -14.11
C ALA A 277 -38.29 -76.00 -14.46
N ALA A 278 -37.02 -75.88 -14.84
CA ALA A 278 -36.13 -77.03 -15.07
C ALA A 278 -35.84 -77.81 -13.78
N SER A 279 -35.56 -77.09 -12.68
CA SER A 279 -35.33 -77.69 -11.35
C SER A 279 -36.55 -78.49 -10.87
N ARG A 280 -37.77 -77.95 -11.00
CA ARG A 280 -39.02 -78.70 -10.72
C ARG A 280 -39.15 -79.97 -11.57
N LYS A 281 -38.75 -79.93 -12.84
CA LYS A 281 -38.75 -81.14 -13.70
C LYS A 281 -37.74 -82.18 -13.22
N ILE A 282 -36.56 -81.78 -12.75
CA ILE A 282 -35.56 -82.69 -12.16
C ILE A 282 -36.13 -83.37 -10.92
N THR A 283 -36.69 -82.61 -9.97
CA THR A 283 -37.31 -83.19 -8.76
C THR A 283 -38.44 -84.18 -9.08
N ASN A 284 -39.24 -83.89 -10.11
CA ASN A 284 -40.28 -84.82 -10.57
C ASN A 284 -39.69 -86.10 -11.22
N MET A 285 -38.57 -85.99 -11.96
CA MET A 285 -37.88 -87.16 -12.51
C MET A 285 -37.25 -88.02 -11.40
N GLU A 286 -36.67 -87.40 -10.37
CA GLU A 286 -36.13 -88.10 -9.19
C GLU A 286 -37.24 -88.86 -8.44
N ALA A 287 -38.42 -88.26 -8.28
CA ALA A 287 -39.59 -88.92 -7.68
C ALA A 287 -40.07 -90.12 -8.51
N LEU A 288 -40.19 -89.97 -9.84
CA LEU A 288 -40.55 -91.06 -10.76
C LEU A 288 -39.50 -92.17 -10.79
N GLN A 289 -38.22 -91.83 -10.63
CA GLN A 289 -37.13 -92.80 -10.55
C GLN A 289 -37.22 -93.62 -9.25
N ALA A 290 -37.49 -92.98 -8.11
CA ALA A 290 -37.73 -93.67 -6.85
C ALA A 290 -38.98 -94.58 -6.91
N GLU A 291 -40.05 -94.14 -7.59
CA GLU A 291 -41.24 -94.95 -7.82
C GLU A 291 -40.94 -96.18 -8.72
N SER A 292 -40.14 -95.99 -9.77
CA SER A 292 -39.67 -97.08 -10.63
C SER A 292 -38.84 -98.12 -9.85
N SER A 293 -37.95 -97.69 -8.95
CA SER A 293 -37.25 -98.59 -8.02
C SER A 293 -38.21 -99.34 -7.10
N SER A 294 -39.27 -98.69 -6.59
CA SER A 294 -40.31 -99.37 -5.80
C SER A 294 -41.09 -100.42 -6.61
N PHE A 295 -41.24 -100.25 -7.93
CA PHE A 295 -41.87 -101.25 -8.79
C PHE A 295 -40.94 -102.43 -9.06
N LEU A 296 -39.63 -102.21 -9.25
CA LEU A 296 -38.62 -103.27 -9.35
C LEU A 296 -38.61 -104.15 -8.08
N ASP A 297 -38.53 -103.55 -6.89
CA ASP A 297 -38.60 -104.27 -5.60
C ASP A 297 -39.85 -105.14 -5.44
N LYS A 298 -41.00 -104.69 -5.99
CA LYS A 298 -42.25 -105.47 -5.97
C LYS A 298 -42.20 -106.64 -6.96
N LEU A 299 -41.58 -106.43 -8.12
CA LEU A 299 -41.46 -107.42 -9.18
C LEU A 299 -40.53 -108.56 -8.74
N GLU A 300 -39.37 -108.26 -8.16
CA GLU A 300 -38.46 -109.27 -7.58
C GLU A 300 -39.15 -110.12 -6.49
N ARG A 301 -39.98 -109.51 -5.64
CA ARG A 301 -40.77 -110.24 -4.63
C ARG A 301 -41.80 -111.18 -5.27
N GLN A 302 -42.46 -110.75 -6.34
CA GLN A 302 -43.40 -111.58 -7.08
C GLN A 302 -42.70 -112.74 -7.80
N GLU A 303 -41.52 -112.52 -8.37
CA GLU A 303 -40.70 -113.59 -8.97
C GLU A 303 -40.26 -114.63 -7.92
N ALA A 304 -39.80 -114.17 -6.75
CA ALA A 304 -39.45 -115.06 -5.64
C ALA A 304 -40.66 -115.88 -5.12
N GLU A 305 -41.85 -115.28 -5.09
CA GLU A 305 -43.08 -115.98 -4.72
C GLU A 305 -43.53 -117.00 -5.78
N ILE A 306 -43.35 -116.69 -7.07
CA ILE A 306 -43.57 -117.63 -8.18
C ILE A 306 -42.62 -118.84 -8.08
N GLU A 307 -41.33 -118.65 -7.82
CA GLU A 307 -40.40 -119.77 -7.65
C GLU A 307 -40.72 -120.62 -6.42
N LYS A 308 -41.15 -120.00 -5.32
CA LYS A 308 -41.65 -120.71 -4.13
C LYS A 308 -42.88 -121.58 -4.46
N LEU A 309 -43.83 -121.04 -5.23
CA LEU A 309 -45.02 -121.79 -5.68
C LEU A 309 -44.65 -122.93 -6.63
N LYS A 310 -43.71 -122.73 -7.56
CA LYS A 310 -43.18 -123.82 -8.43
C LYS A 310 -42.53 -124.94 -7.62
N ALA A 311 -41.73 -124.59 -6.60
CA ALA A 311 -41.11 -125.58 -5.71
C ALA A 311 -42.15 -126.39 -4.92
N GLN A 312 -43.22 -125.74 -4.43
CA GLN A 312 -44.35 -126.43 -3.80
C GLN A 312 -45.07 -127.36 -4.78
N LEU A 313 -45.31 -126.92 -6.02
CA LEU A 313 -45.96 -127.72 -7.07
C LEU A 313 -45.15 -128.99 -7.39
N LYS A 314 -43.82 -128.87 -7.51
CA LYS A 314 -42.91 -130.01 -7.70
C LYS A 314 -42.90 -131.01 -6.53
N SER A 315 -43.25 -130.58 -5.32
CA SER A 315 -43.39 -131.50 -4.17
C SER A 315 -44.67 -132.34 -4.24
N LEU A 316 -45.74 -131.79 -4.84
CA LEU A 316 -47.04 -132.48 -5.00
C LEU A 316 -46.98 -133.62 -6.01
N ASP A 317 -46.11 -133.56 -7.03
CA ASP A 317 -45.90 -134.65 -7.99
C ASP A 317 -45.57 -135.98 -7.28
N SER A 318 -44.72 -135.93 -6.23
CA SER A 318 -44.37 -137.10 -5.42
C SER A 318 -45.54 -137.68 -4.61
N ILE A 319 -46.56 -136.88 -4.32
CA ILE A 319 -47.78 -137.31 -3.62
C ILE A 319 -48.74 -137.98 -4.62
N VAL A 320 -48.80 -137.49 -5.85
CA VAL A 320 -49.59 -138.09 -6.95
C VAL A 320 -49.04 -139.48 -7.32
N GLU A 321 -47.72 -139.63 -7.39
CA GLU A 321 -47.06 -140.92 -7.66
C GLU A 321 -47.36 -141.97 -6.56
N ASN A 322 -47.31 -141.57 -5.29
CA ASN A 322 -47.73 -142.42 -4.16
C ASN A 322 -49.22 -142.80 -4.21
N ALA A 323 -50.10 -141.89 -4.66
CA ALA A 323 -51.52 -142.17 -4.80
C ALA A 323 -51.82 -143.21 -5.92
N GLN A 324 -51.04 -143.22 -6.99
CA GLN A 324 -51.15 -144.22 -8.07
C GLN A 324 -50.77 -145.63 -7.57
N LEU A 325 -49.69 -145.76 -6.80
CA LEU A 325 -49.28 -147.04 -6.21
C LEU A 325 -50.36 -147.62 -5.26
N LEU A 326 -51.03 -146.77 -4.48
CA LEU A 326 -52.15 -147.18 -3.61
C LEU A 326 -53.38 -147.65 -4.41
N GLN A 327 -53.65 -147.06 -5.57
CA GLN A 327 -54.76 -147.46 -6.45
C GLN A 327 -54.52 -148.86 -7.05
N GLU A 328 -53.29 -149.19 -7.45
CA GLU A 328 -52.93 -150.54 -7.93
C GLU A 328 -53.04 -151.60 -6.83
N ALA A 329 -52.60 -151.30 -5.61
CA ALA A 329 -52.72 -152.20 -4.46
C ALA A 329 -54.20 -152.53 -4.15
N LYS A 330 -55.08 -151.54 -4.23
CA LYS A 330 -56.53 -151.71 -4.04
C LYS A 330 -57.15 -152.64 -5.09
N LEU A 331 -56.73 -152.55 -6.35
CA LEU A 331 -57.22 -153.44 -7.42
C LEU A 331 -56.82 -154.90 -7.16
N LYS A 332 -55.56 -155.17 -6.82
CA LYS A 332 -55.08 -156.53 -6.49
C LYS A 332 -55.87 -157.17 -5.33
N LEU A 333 -56.07 -156.43 -4.25
CA LEU A 333 -56.88 -156.90 -3.10
C LEU A 333 -58.35 -157.17 -3.46
N THR A 334 -58.89 -156.45 -4.46
CA THR A 334 -60.27 -156.68 -4.93
C THR A 334 -60.40 -158.00 -5.68
N ASP A 335 -59.42 -158.33 -6.53
CA ASP A 335 -59.38 -159.60 -7.26
C ASP A 335 -59.14 -160.80 -6.33
N GLU A 336 -58.25 -160.69 -5.35
CA GLU A 336 -58.03 -161.74 -4.32
C GLU A 336 -59.32 -162.03 -3.54
N ASN A 337 -60.04 -160.99 -3.11
CA ASN A 337 -61.27 -161.14 -2.33
C ASN A 337 -62.39 -161.81 -3.15
N ARG A 338 -62.45 -161.54 -4.46
CA ARG A 338 -63.34 -162.25 -5.40
C ARG A 338 -62.99 -163.74 -5.52
N GLN A 339 -61.70 -164.10 -5.56
CA GLN A 339 -61.28 -165.50 -5.58
C GLN A 339 -61.66 -166.23 -4.29
N PHE A 340 -61.53 -165.59 -3.13
CA PHE A 340 -61.94 -166.18 -1.85
C PHE A 340 -63.45 -166.44 -1.79
N GLN A 341 -64.29 -165.51 -2.26
CA GLN A 341 -65.74 -165.72 -2.31
C GLN A 341 -66.15 -166.92 -3.20
N GLN A 342 -65.54 -167.07 -4.38
CA GLN A 342 -65.79 -168.23 -5.24
C GLN A 342 -65.44 -169.55 -4.55
N LYS A 343 -64.36 -169.56 -3.76
CA LYS A 343 -63.89 -170.75 -3.04
C LYS A 343 -64.79 -171.13 -1.86
N ILE A 344 -65.44 -170.15 -1.21
CA ILE A 344 -66.44 -170.37 -0.17
C ILE A 344 -67.69 -171.03 -0.76
N SER A 345 -68.25 -170.48 -1.84
CA SER A 345 -69.45 -171.06 -2.47
C SER A 345 -69.25 -172.50 -2.97
N GLN A 346 -68.03 -172.85 -3.39
CA GLN A 346 -67.70 -174.23 -3.75
C GLN A 346 -67.75 -175.19 -2.54
N LEU A 347 -67.21 -174.77 -1.39
CA LEU A 347 -67.21 -175.58 -0.16
C LEU A 347 -68.62 -175.76 0.44
N GLU A 348 -69.48 -174.75 0.32
CA GLU A 348 -70.89 -174.84 0.73
C GLU A 348 -71.65 -175.88 -0.09
N GLN A 349 -71.34 -176.00 -1.38
CA GLN A 349 -71.92 -177.02 -2.28
C GLN A 349 -71.49 -178.44 -1.89
N ASP A 350 -70.21 -178.65 -1.57
CA ASP A 350 -69.67 -179.97 -1.20
C ASP A 350 -70.25 -180.50 0.14
N ILE A 351 -70.55 -179.61 1.10
CA ILE A 351 -71.19 -179.97 2.39
C ILE A 351 -72.64 -180.47 2.17
N SER A 352 -73.35 -179.91 1.19
CA SER A 352 -74.70 -180.36 0.83
C SER A 352 -74.70 -181.81 0.33
N VAL A 353 -73.69 -182.19 -0.48
CA VAL A 353 -73.53 -183.55 -1.02
C VAL A 353 -73.20 -184.55 0.10
N CYS A 354 -72.29 -184.22 1.02
CA CYS A 354 -71.97 -185.07 2.18
C CYS A 354 -73.18 -185.35 3.08
N SER A 355 -74.17 -184.47 3.10
CA SER A 355 -75.40 -184.63 3.90
C SER A 355 -76.32 -185.72 3.34
N GLN A 356 -76.34 -185.94 2.02
CA GLN A 356 -77.14 -186.98 1.39
C GLN A 356 -76.57 -188.39 1.63
N TYR A 357 -75.24 -188.56 1.50
CA TYR A 357 -74.59 -189.85 1.74
C TYR A 357 -74.73 -190.39 3.17
N LYS A 358 -75.00 -189.51 4.15
CA LYS A 358 -75.28 -189.93 5.53
C LYS A 358 -76.65 -190.62 5.64
N GLY A 359 -77.66 -190.15 4.91
CA GLY A 359 -79.01 -190.75 4.90
C GLY A 359 -79.01 -192.15 4.28
N GLU A 360 -78.33 -192.33 3.15
CA GLU A 360 -78.20 -193.63 2.47
C GLU A 360 -77.50 -194.69 3.36
N LEU A 361 -76.57 -194.28 4.21
CA LEU A 361 -75.83 -195.18 5.09
C LEU A 361 -76.69 -195.74 6.25
N ASP A 362 -77.62 -194.94 6.76
CA ASP A 362 -78.51 -195.36 7.85
C ASP A 362 -79.64 -196.29 7.35
N GLU A 363 -80.16 -196.07 6.14
CA GLU A 363 -81.10 -197.02 5.49
C GLU A 363 -80.46 -198.40 5.24
N LEU A 364 -79.17 -198.43 4.84
CA LEU A 364 -78.43 -199.67 4.65
C LEU A 364 -78.19 -200.43 5.96
N ARG A 365 -78.02 -199.72 7.08
CA ARG A 365 -77.90 -200.34 8.42
C ARG A 365 -79.20 -200.98 8.88
N GLU A 366 -80.35 -200.35 8.62
CA GLU A 366 -81.66 -200.93 8.96
C GLU A 366 -81.98 -202.16 8.10
N LYS A 367 -81.62 -202.15 6.80
CA LYS A 367 -81.71 -203.33 5.92
C LYS A 367 -80.88 -204.51 6.44
N ASN A 368 -79.64 -204.27 6.89
CA ASN A 368 -78.76 -205.33 7.36
C ASN A 368 -79.29 -205.99 8.65
N ALA A 369 -79.81 -205.21 9.60
CA ALA A 369 -80.39 -205.74 10.84
C ALA A 369 -81.60 -206.66 10.59
N LYS A 370 -82.44 -206.34 9.60
CA LYS A 370 -83.60 -207.17 9.21
C LYS A 370 -83.18 -208.46 8.48
N LEU A 371 -82.07 -208.44 7.75
CA LEU A 371 -81.53 -209.63 7.06
C LEU A 371 -80.97 -210.68 8.04
N THR A 372 -80.28 -210.26 9.11
CA THR A 372 -79.74 -211.18 10.14
C THR A 372 -80.85 -212.03 10.80
N VAL A 373 -81.99 -211.42 11.13
CA VAL A 373 -83.15 -212.11 11.72
C VAL A 373 -83.86 -213.05 10.73
N THR A 374 -83.63 -212.89 9.43
CA THR A 374 -84.24 -213.72 8.38
C THR A 374 -83.40 -214.97 8.06
N LEU A 375 -82.07 -214.90 8.24
CA LEU A 375 -81.14 -215.95 7.82
C LEU A 375 -81.02 -217.15 8.78
N GLU A 376 -81.23 -216.98 10.08
CA GLU A 376 -81.24 -218.12 11.03
C GLU A 376 -82.51 -219.00 10.92
N ARG A 377 -83.51 -218.59 10.12
CA ARG A 377 -84.81 -219.27 10.02
C ARG A 377 -84.92 -220.37 8.96
N TYR A 378 -83.89 -220.59 8.13
CA TYR A 378 -83.91 -221.58 7.05
C TYR A 378 -82.76 -222.59 7.11
N GLN A 379 -82.90 -223.55 8.03
CA GLN A 379 -82.29 -224.87 7.87
C GLN A 379 -83.11 -225.72 6.88
N GLY A 380 -82.44 -226.41 5.94
CA GLY A 380 -82.94 -227.68 5.39
C GLY A 380 -83.22 -227.76 3.88
N LYS A 381 -82.45 -228.65 3.21
CA LYS A 381 -82.64 -229.27 1.87
C LYS A 381 -82.51 -228.29 0.67
N SER A 382 -81.57 -228.48 -0.26
CA SER A 382 -81.30 -229.62 -1.16
C SER A 382 -82.35 -229.79 -2.27
N SER A 383 -81.99 -229.47 -3.52
CA SER A 383 -81.60 -230.49 -4.52
C SER A 383 -81.33 -229.91 -5.92
N ARG A 384 -80.51 -230.63 -6.71
CA ARG A 384 -80.33 -230.60 -8.19
C ARG A 384 -80.08 -229.22 -8.85
N VAL A 385 -78.87 -228.88 -9.31
CA VAL A 385 -78.11 -229.48 -10.44
C VAL A 385 -78.92 -229.51 -11.73
N ILE A 386 -78.35 -228.97 -12.82
CA ILE A 386 -78.29 -229.49 -14.21
C ILE A 386 -78.12 -228.29 -15.16
N GLU A 387 -76.89 -227.98 -15.62
CA GLU A 387 -76.23 -228.47 -16.87
C GLU A 387 -76.29 -227.34 -17.93
N LEU A 388 -75.32 -227.16 -18.85
CA LEU A 388 -73.96 -227.68 -19.01
C LEU A 388 -73.16 -226.70 -19.90
N GLU A 389 -71.87 -226.99 -20.05
CA GLU A 389 -71.06 -226.88 -21.28
C GLU A 389 -71.54 -225.93 -22.40
N ASP A 390 -70.75 -224.88 -22.63
CA ASP A 390 -69.99 -224.77 -23.89
C ASP A 390 -68.76 -223.89 -23.60
N GLN A 391 -67.62 -224.49 -23.24
CA GLN A 391 -66.57 -224.90 -24.18
C GLN A 391 -65.96 -223.75 -25.02
N THR A 392 -64.73 -223.39 -24.65
CA THR A 392 -63.56 -223.59 -25.51
C THR A 392 -63.71 -223.20 -27.00
N LYS A 393 -63.98 -221.92 -27.26
CA LYS A 393 -63.65 -221.18 -28.49
C LYS A 393 -63.39 -219.72 -28.10
N ASN A 394 -62.39 -218.97 -28.56
CA ASN A 394 -61.12 -219.16 -29.28
C ASN A 394 -60.27 -217.94 -28.81
N LEU A 395 -58.93 -217.92 -28.64
CA LEU A 395 -57.84 -218.44 -29.46
C LEU A 395 -57.86 -218.05 -30.96
N MET A 396 -58.49 -216.91 -31.30
CA MET A 396 -58.37 -216.25 -32.61
C MET A 396 -58.57 -214.72 -32.52
N GLN A 397 -57.61 -213.97 -31.94
CA GLN A 397 -57.26 -212.60 -32.36
C GLN A 397 -55.99 -212.09 -31.63
N LEU A 398 -54.88 -212.73 -31.98
CA LEU A 398 -53.50 -212.42 -31.59
C LEU A 398 -52.68 -212.33 -32.90
N ASN A 399 -52.86 -211.31 -33.77
CA ASN A 399 -52.06 -211.23 -35.01
C ASN A 399 -52.04 -209.93 -35.85
N GLN A 400 -52.48 -208.76 -35.38
CA GLN A 400 -52.48 -207.52 -36.19
C GLN A 400 -52.51 -206.26 -35.29
N GLN A 401 -51.50 -205.41 -35.08
CA GLN A 401 -50.11 -205.29 -35.54
C GLN A 401 -49.24 -204.90 -34.31
N LEU A 402 -47.98 -205.30 -34.09
CA LEU A 402 -47.12 -206.33 -34.69
C LEU A 402 -46.92 -206.30 -36.22
N GLU A 403 -46.85 -205.10 -36.79
CA GLU A 403 -46.45 -204.89 -38.20
C GLU A 403 -45.83 -203.50 -38.39
N ASP A 404 -46.40 -202.45 -37.78
CA ASP A 404 -45.86 -201.07 -37.87
C ASP A 404 -44.83 -200.73 -36.76
N GLN A 405 -43.97 -201.70 -36.45
CA GLN A 405 -42.63 -201.36 -35.98
C GLN A 405 -41.82 -200.72 -37.13
N LEU A 406 -40.68 -200.11 -36.80
CA LEU A 406 -39.50 -200.18 -37.70
C LEU A 406 -39.68 -199.71 -39.17
N SER A 407 -40.27 -198.55 -39.39
CA SER A 407 -40.02 -197.73 -40.60
C SER A 407 -39.84 -196.26 -40.20
N ALA A 408 -38.67 -195.93 -39.67
CA ALA A 408 -37.48 -195.50 -40.43
C ALA A 408 -37.57 -194.00 -40.77
N LEU A 409 -36.72 -193.12 -40.23
CA LEU A 409 -35.33 -192.91 -40.63
C LEU A 409 -35.14 -192.70 -42.15
N GLN A 410 -34.59 -191.51 -42.46
CA GLN A 410 -33.76 -191.13 -43.61
C GLN A 410 -34.40 -190.45 -44.85
N LYS A 411 -33.79 -189.27 -45.10
CA LYS A 411 -33.44 -188.63 -46.40
C LYS A 411 -34.50 -187.84 -47.17
N GLY A 412 -34.11 -186.59 -47.44
CA GLY A 412 -33.78 -186.21 -48.82
C GLY A 412 -34.61 -185.08 -49.42
N ASP A 413 -33.93 -183.95 -49.67
CA ASP A 413 -34.19 -182.95 -50.72
C ASP A 413 -35.62 -182.47 -51.00
N THR A 414 -35.87 -181.17 -50.81
CA THR A 414 -36.09 -180.27 -51.96
C THR A 414 -36.03 -178.77 -51.62
N THR A 415 -35.46 -178.04 -52.57
CA THR A 415 -35.51 -176.61 -52.92
C THR A 415 -36.92 -175.96 -52.94
N PRO A 416 -37.09 -174.63 -53.26
CA PRO A 416 -36.29 -173.44 -53.00
C PRO A 416 -37.19 -172.24 -52.54
N GLY A 417 -38.20 -172.48 -51.69
CA GLY A 417 -39.27 -171.50 -51.42
C GLY A 417 -38.87 -170.27 -50.58
N ASP A 418 -38.08 -170.48 -49.52
CA ASP A 418 -37.90 -169.46 -48.47
C ASP A 418 -37.10 -168.24 -48.94
N SER A 419 -36.16 -168.41 -49.87
CA SER A 419 -35.39 -167.32 -50.47
C SER A 419 -36.26 -166.32 -51.26
N ILE A 420 -37.39 -166.77 -51.84
CA ILE A 420 -38.32 -165.88 -52.57
C ILE A 420 -39.17 -165.07 -51.58
N ILE A 421 -39.50 -165.64 -50.42
CA ILE A 421 -40.22 -164.93 -49.35
C ILE A 421 -39.32 -163.84 -48.76
N GLU A 422 -38.05 -164.15 -48.49
CA GLU A 422 -37.09 -163.20 -47.91
C GLU A 422 -36.76 -162.04 -48.88
N LEU A 423 -36.59 -162.31 -50.18
CA LEU A 423 -36.44 -161.26 -51.20
C LEU A 423 -37.69 -160.37 -51.32
N ARG A 424 -38.91 -160.94 -51.21
CA ARG A 424 -40.15 -160.13 -51.16
C ARG A 424 -40.24 -159.29 -49.89
N ARG A 425 -39.71 -159.76 -48.77
CA ARG A 425 -39.63 -159.01 -47.51
C ARG A 425 -38.68 -157.82 -47.66
N GLN A 426 -37.47 -158.04 -48.15
CA GLN A 426 -36.48 -156.98 -48.40
C GLN A 426 -36.96 -155.93 -49.42
N ASN A 427 -37.68 -156.34 -50.47
CA ASN A 427 -38.20 -155.40 -51.46
C ASN A 427 -39.34 -154.52 -50.90
N LYS A 428 -40.17 -155.06 -49.99
CA LYS A 428 -41.13 -154.24 -49.20
C LYS A 428 -40.42 -153.27 -48.25
N GLU A 429 -39.35 -153.72 -47.58
CA GLU A 429 -38.53 -152.89 -46.69
C GLU A 429 -37.91 -151.70 -47.44
N LEU A 430 -37.29 -151.95 -48.60
CA LEU A 430 -36.70 -150.93 -49.47
C LEU A 430 -37.75 -149.95 -50.02
N ASN A 431 -38.94 -150.43 -50.38
CA ASN A 431 -40.02 -149.55 -50.84
C ASN A 431 -40.56 -148.66 -49.70
N ALA A 432 -40.65 -149.18 -48.47
CA ALA A 432 -40.98 -148.39 -47.30
C ALA A 432 -39.89 -147.34 -46.96
N GLN A 433 -38.62 -147.68 -47.15
CA GLN A 433 -37.50 -146.72 -47.03
C GLN A 433 -37.59 -145.61 -48.09
N ASN A 434 -37.84 -145.93 -49.36
CA ASN A 434 -38.03 -144.92 -50.42
C ASN A 434 -39.20 -143.98 -50.11
N ILE A 435 -40.32 -144.48 -49.57
CA ILE A 435 -41.45 -143.63 -49.15
C ILE A 435 -41.07 -142.73 -47.97
N ARG A 436 -40.24 -143.18 -47.02
CA ARG A 436 -39.68 -142.31 -45.96
C ARG A 436 -38.78 -141.22 -46.54
N ILE A 437 -37.83 -141.58 -47.42
CA ILE A 437 -36.89 -140.64 -48.05
C ILE A 437 -37.62 -139.59 -48.89
N LEU A 438 -38.71 -139.95 -49.57
CA LEU A 438 -39.55 -138.99 -50.29
C LEU A 438 -40.29 -138.02 -49.35
N ARG A 439 -40.76 -138.49 -48.19
CA ARG A 439 -41.35 -137.61 -47.15
C ARG A 439 -40.31 -136.70 -46.51
N GLU A 440 -39.11 -137.20 -46.21
CA GLU A 440 -38.02 -136.37 -45.70
C GLU A 440 -37.59 -135.31 -46.71
N ASN A 441 -37.45 -135.65 -48.00
CA ASN A 441 -37.17 -134.66 -49.05
C ASN A 441 -38.29 -133.62 -49.21
N SER A 442 -39.56 -134.00 -49.02
CA SER A 442 -40.67 -133.03 -48.96
C SER A 442 -40.47 -132.06 -47.80
N THR A 443 -40.29 -132.58 -46.59
CA THR A 443 -40.09 -131.77 -45.37
C THR A 443 -38.87 -130.86 -45.47
N LEU A 444 -37.75 -131.36 -45.99
CA LEU A 444 -36.53 -130.57 -46.21
C LEU A 444 -36.73 -129.45 -47.24
N LYS A 445 -37.52 -129.69 -48.28
CA LYS A 445 -37.87 -128.67 -49.29
C LYS A 445 -38.75 -127.57 -48.68
N ASP A 446 -39.73 -127.93 -47.87
CA ASP A 446 -40.60 -126.98 -47.17
C ASP A 446 -39.80 -126.14 -46.15
N GLN A 447 -38.89 -126.79 -45.40
CA GLN A 447 -37.94 -126.11 -44.50
C GLN A 447 -37.00 -125.15 -45.25
N LEU A 448 -36.49 -125.54 -46.42
CA LEU A 448 -35.65 -124.68 -47.25
C LEU A 448 -36.41 -123.43 -47.71
N SER A 449 -37.66 -123.59 -48.16
CA SER A 449 -38.51 -122.48 -48.59
C SER A 449 -38.87 -121.53 -47.43
N GLN A 450 -39.15 -122.06 -46.23
CA GLN A 450 -39.31 -121.23 -45.03
C GLN A 450 -38.03 -120.46 -44.69
N ARG A 451 -36.85 -121.10 -44.79
CA ARG A 451 -35.56 -120.46 -44.51
C ARG A 451 -35.27 -119.31 -45.48
N GLN A 452 -35.51 -119.50 -46.77
CA GLN A 452 -35.36 -118.46 -47.79
C GLN A 452 -36.29 -117.27 -47.53
N THR A 453 -37.54 -117.54 -47.11
CA THR A 453 -38.50 -116.48 -46.78
C THR A 453 -38.05 -115.68 -45.55
N SER A 454 -37.53 -116.35 -44.51
CA SER A 454 -36.99 -115.71 -43.31
C SER A 454 -35.69 -114.93 -43.58
N GLU A 455 -34.81 -115.43 -44.45
CA GLU A 455 -33.58 -114.71 -44.84
C GLU A 455 -33.91 -113.42 -45.60
N GLU A 456 -34.88 -113.44 -46.51
CA GLU A 456 -35.29 -112.24 -47.24
C GLU A 456 -35.99 -111.21 -46.33
N GLN A 457 -36.80 -111.67 -45.37
CA GLN A 457 -37.38 -110.80 -44.34
C GLN A 457 -36.29 -110.11 -43.50
N LEU A 458 -35.28 -110.87 -43.03
CA LEU A 458 -34.13 -110.32 -42.30
C LEU A 458 -33.31 -109.34 -43.17
N ARG A 459 -33.11 -109.63 -44.46
CA ARG A 459 -32.45 -108.70 -45.40
C ARG A 459 -33.19 -107.38 -45.51
N ILE A 460 -34.51 -107.42 -45.65
CA ILE A 460 -35.37 -106.22 -45.74
C ILE A 460 -35.30 -105.43 -44.44
N GLU A 461 -35.45 -106.09 -43.29
CA GLU A 461 -35.42 -105.48 -41.96
C GLU A 461 -34.08 -104.79 -41.69
N ILE A 462 -32.95 -105.51 -41.83
CA ILE A 462 -31.59 -104.96 -41.67
C ILE A 462 -31.35 -103.78 -42.61
N THR A 463 -31.77 -103.88 -43.88
CA THR A 463 -31.61 -102.80 -44.87
C THR A 463 -32.45 -101.57 -44.51
N SER A 464 -33.62 -101.76 -43.92
CA SER A 464 -34.51 -100.66 -43.50
C SER A 464 -33.97 -99.92 -42.27
N GLU A 465 -33.50 -100.65 -41.26
CA GLU A 465 -33.00 -100.05 -40.02
C GLU A 465 -31.64 -99.38 -40.24
N LEU A 466 -30.73 -99.99 -41.03
CA LEU A 466 -29.49 -99.33 -41.44
C LEU A 466 -29.73 -98.04 -42.24
N LYS A 467 -30.74 -97.98 -43.11
CA LYS A 467 -31.09 -96.74 -43.83
C LYS A 467 -31.59 -95.66 -42.87
N LYS A 468 -32.41 -96.03 -41.90
CA LYS A 468 -32.95 -95.14 -40.86
C LYS A 468 -31.83 -94.58 -39.98
N ASP A 469 -30.91 -95.43 -39.52
CA ASP A 469 -29.75 -95.04 -38.71
C ASP A 469 -28.76 -94.16 -39.49
N ILE A 470 -28.47 -94.47 -40.76
CA ILE A 470 -27.64 -93.62 -41.62
C ILE A 470 -28.31 -92.25 -41.83
N THR A 471 -29.63 -92.20 -41.99
CA THR A 471 -30.37 -90.94 -42.18
C THR A 471 -30.38 -90.10 -40.89
N ALA A 472 -30.63 -90.73 -39.74
CA ALA A 472 -30.57 -90.08 -38.43
C ALA A 472 -29.15 -89.59 -38.11
N SER A 473 -28.11 -90.36 -38.44
CA SER A 473 -26.71 -89.98 -38.25
C SER A 473 -26.29 -88.82 -39.15
N LYS A 474 -26.75 -88.79 -40.41
CA LYS A 474 -26.56 -87.62 -41.30
C LYS A 474 -27.27 -86.37 -40.78
N GLY A 475 -28.48 -86.51 -40.25
CA GLY A 475 -29.21 -85.40 -39.61
C GLY A 475 -28.45 -84.82 -38.41
N LYS A 476 -27.98 -85.69 -37.49
CA LYS A 476 -27.14 -85.30 -36.36
C LYS A 476 -25.84 -84.64 -36.79
N LEU A 477 -25.17 -85.17 -37.83
CA LEU A 477 -23.93 -84.59 -38.35
C LEU A 477 -24.15 -83.19 -38.94
N ALA A 478 -25.19 -83.01 -39.76
CA ALA A 478 -25.54 -81.70 -40.30
C ALA A 478 -25.88 -80.68 -39.20
N GLN A 479 -26.60 -81.11 -38.16
CA GLN A 479 -26.92 -80.28 -37.00
C GLN A 479 -25.65 -79.87 -36.22
N THR A 480 -24.70 -80.79 -36.01
CA THR A 480 -23.41 -80.52 -35.35
C THR A 480 -22.53 -79.57 -36.19
N ILE A 481 -22.56 -79.67 -37.52
CA ILE A 481 -21.84 -78.75 -38.40
C ILE A 481 -22.42 -77.34 -38.25
N ALA A 482 -23.75 -77.18 -38.32
CA ALA A 482 -24.40 -75.88 -38.17
C ALA A 482 -24.09 -75.22 -36.81
N THR A 483 -24.13 -75.97 -35.69
CA THR A 483 -23.74 -75.41 -34.39
C THR A 483 -22.24 -75.10 -34.29
N SER A 484 -21.37 -75.86 -34.98
CA SER A 484 -19.94 -75.55 -35.06
C SER A 484 -19.66 -74.28 -35.86
N GLU A 485 -20.43 -74.01 -36.91
CA GLU A 485 -20.32 -72.78 -37.73
C GLU A 485 -20.82 -71.55 -36.94
N ASP A 486 -21.96 -71.64 -36.25
CA ASP A 486 -22.45 -70.60 -35.33
C ASP A 486 -21.44 -70.30 -34.22
N GLN A 487 -20.82 -71.33 -33.64
CA GLN A 487 -19.77 -71.16 -32.62
C GLN A 487 -18.51 -70.49 -33.19
N ALA A 488 -18.10 -70.80 -34.43
CA ALA A 488 -16.99 -70.12 -35.08
C ALA A 488 -17.29 -68.63 -35.33
N HIS A 489 -18.52 -68.29 -35.72
CA HIS A 489 -18.97 -66.89 -35.84
C HIS A 489 -19.00 -66.17 -34.49
N GLN A 490 -19.45 -66.80 -33.40
CA GLN A 490 -19.38 -66.23 -32.05
C GLN A 490 -17.94 -66.00 -31.60
N ILE A 491 -17.02 -66.94 -31.84
CA ILE A 491 -15.60 -66.79 -31.52
C ILE A 491 -14.98 -65.62 -32.31
N SER A 492 -15.36 -65.43 -33.57
CA SER A 492 -14.92 -64.27 -34.37
C SER A 492 -15.38 -62.95 -33.73
N GLY A 493 -16.67 -62.82 -33.37
CA GLY A 493 -17.21 -61.62 -32.74
C GLY A 493 -16.58 -61.32 -31.37
N LEU A 494 -16.34 -62.36 -30.55
CA LEU A 494 -15.62 -62.22 -29.27
C LEU A 494 -14.16 -61.79 -29.47
N THR A 495 -13.51 -62.23 -30.56
CA THR A 495 -12.13 -61.84 -30.90
C THR A 495 -12.06 -60.36 -31.30
N GLU A 496 -13.02 -59.87 -32.07
CA GLU A 496 -13.12 -58.44 -32.43
C GLU A 496 -13.44 -57.56 -31.21
N LEU A 497 -14.37 -58.00 -30.35
CA LEU A 497 -14.69 -57.30 -29.09
C LEU A 497 -13.46 -57.18 -28.19
N ASN A 498 -12.70 -58.28 -28.01
CA ASN A 498 -11.48 -58.28 -27.21
C ASN A 498 -10.41 -57.35 -27.81
N ARG A 499 -10.28 -57.30 -29.14
CA ARG A 499 -9.39 -56.35 -29.82
C ARG A 499 -9.79 -54.89 -29.60
N SER A 500 -11.10 -54.60 -29.59
CA SER A 500 -11.61 -53.26 -29.30
C SER A 500 -11.35 -52.85 -27.84
N LEU A 501 -11.64 -53.75 -26.89
CA LEU A 501 -11.36 -53.54 -25.46
C LEU A 501 -9.87 -53.37 -25.17
N GLN A 502 -8.98 -54.11 -25.84
CA GLN A 502 -7.53 -53.92 -25.71
C GLN A 502 -7.07 -52.52 -26.17
N LYS A 503 -7.66 -52.00 -27.26
CA LYS A 503 -7.37 -50.64 -27.74
C LYS A 503 -7.85 -49.59 -26.75
N GLU A 504 -9.11 -49.68 -26.31
CA GLU A 504 -9.72 -48.76 -25.34
C GLU A 504 -8.92 -48.73 -24.01
N ASN A 505 -8.46 -49.88 -23.53
CA ASN A 505 -7.61 -50.00 -22.34
C ASN A 505 -6.19 -49.41 -22.55
N SER A 506 -5.70 -49.36 -23.79
CA SER A 506 -4.46 -48.63 -24.14
C SER A 506 -4.68 -47.11 -24.13
N ASP A 507 -5.84 -46.65 -24.63
CA ASP A 507 -6.23 -45.25 -24.65
C ASP A 507 -6.42 -44.72 -23.22
N TYR A 508 -7.14 -45.46 -22.35
CA TYR A 508 -7.26 -45.12 -20.92
C TYR A 508 -5.92 -45.06 -20.19
N LYS A 509 -4.97 -45.96 -20.48
CA LYS A 509 -3.61 -45.89 -19.90
C LYS A 509 -2.88 -44.63 -20.33
N GLN A 510 -3.06 -44.18 -21.58
CA GLN A 510 -2.49 -42.93 -22.06
C GLN A 510 -3.13 -41.73 -21.36
N GLU A 511 -4.45 -41.72 -21.18
CA GLU A 511 -5.19 -40.66 -20.50
C GLU A 511 -4.82 -40.55 -19.01
N ILE A 512 -4.67 -41.68 -18.32
CA ILE A 512 -4.14 -41.74 -16.94
C ILE A 512 -2.73 -41.15 -16.86
N SER A 513 -1.89 -41.38 -17.88
CA SER A 513 -0.54 -40.80 -17.93
C SER A 513 -0.58 -39.27 -18.11
N LYS A 514 -1.46 -38.75 -18.98
CA LYS A 514 -1.71 -37.30 -19.12
C LYS A 514 -2.22 -36.68 -17.80
N MET A 515 -3.19 -37.31 -17.15
CA MET A 515 -3.74 -36.85 -15.87
C MET A 515 -2.68 -36.84 -14.76
N LYS A 516 -1.80 -37.84 -14.70
CA LYS A 516 -0.66 -37.85 -13.76
C LYS A 516 0.31 -36.69 -14.01
N LYS A 517 0.57 -36.33 -15.27
CA LYS A 517 1.39 -35.16 -15.62
C LYS A 517 0.73 -33.85 -15.20
N ALA A 518 -0.56 -33.68 -15.46
CA ALA A 518 -1.33 -32.50 -15.03
C ALA A 518 -1.38 -32.36 -13.49
N LEU A 519 -1.45 -33.47 -12.75
CA LEU A 519 -1.36 -33.47 -11.28
C LEU A 519 0.02 -33.03 -10.76
N ALA A 520 1.11 -33.39 -11.46
CA ALA A 520 2.45 -32.90 -11.12
C ALA A 520 2.59 -31.40 -11.39
N GLU A 521 2.06 -30.92 -12.51
CA GLU A 521 2.02 -29.48 -12.86
C GLU A 521 1.16 -28.68 -11.84
N MET A 522 0.04 -29.23 -11.36
CA MET A 522 -0.72 -28.63 -10.25
C MET A 522 0.06 -28.58 -8.93
N ALA A 523 0.94 -29.55 -8.66
CA ALA A 523 1.78 -29.55 -7.46
C ALA A 523 2.85 -28.45 -7.50
N GLU A 524 3.44 -28.19 -8.68
CA GLU A 524 4.33 -27.03 -8.88
C GLU A 524 3.58 -25.70 -8.72
N ILE A 525 2.38 -25.56 -9.31
CA ILE A 525 1.54 -24.36 -9.15
C ILE A 525 1.23 -24.11 -7.66
N LYS A 526 0.93 -25.16 -6.90
CA LYS A 526 0.68 -25.06 -5.45
C LYS A 526 1.92 -24.59 -4.69
N SER A 527 3.10 -25.13 -5.00
CA SER A 527 4.40 -24.69 -4.45
C SER A 527 4.68 -23.21 -4.74
N GLY A 528 4.38 -22.77 -5.97
CA GLY A 528 4.46 -21.36 -6.35
C GLY A 528 3.48 -20.47 -5.57
N PHE A 529 2.28 -20.96 -5.28
CA PHE A 529 1.28 -20.24 -4.49
C PHE A 529 1.69 -20.09 -3.01
N ASP A 530 2.26 -21.15 -2.41
CA ASP A 530 2.80 -21.10 -1.05
C ASP A 530 4.02 -20.14 -0.97
N SER A 531 4.88 -20.13 -2.00
CA SER A 531 5.99 -19.18 -2.13
C SER A 531 5.52 -17.72 -2.24
N LEU A 532 4.48 -17.45 -3.05
CA LEU A 532 3.85 -16.13 -3.15
C LEU A 532 3.22 -15.69 -1.82
N LYS A 533 2.65 -16.62 -1.05
CA LYS A 533 2.08 -16.36 0.26
C LYS A 533 3.14 -15.94 1.28
N GLU A 534 4.32 -16.57 1.25
CA GLU A 534 5.47 -16.19 2.07
C GLU A 534 6.05 -14.82 1.67
N ILE A 535 6.16 -14.54 0.35
CA ILE A 535 6.55 -13.22 -0.16
C ILE A 535 5.58 -12.14 0.30
N ASN A 536 4.27 -12.41 0.24
CA ASN A 536 3.24 -11.47 0.70
C ASN A 536 3.34 -11.19 2.21
N PHE A 537 3.67 -12.20 3.02
CA PHE A 537 3.92 -12.03 4.45
C PHE A 537 5.12 -11.11 4.72
N LYS A 538 6.24 -11.32 4.00
CA LYS A 538 7.44 -10.47 4.09
C LYS A 538 7.19 -9.03 3.62
N LEU A 539 6.34 -8.85 2.59
CA LEU A 539 5.92 -7.53 2.13
C LEU A 539 5.05 -6.79 3.17
N GLU A 540 4.17 -7.51 3.87
CA GLU A 540 3.34 -6.94 4.94
C GLU A 540 4.21 -6.53 6.15
N ASP A 541 5.17 -7.35 6.58
CA ASP A 541 6.18 -6.98 7.60
C ASP A 541 7.02 -5.76 7.19
N THR A 542 7.42 -5.70 5.91
CA THR A 542 8.18 -4.56 5.37
C THR A 542 7.34 -3.28 5.35
N LYS A 543 6.07 -3.38 4.98
CA LYS A 543 5.08 -2.29 5.01
C LYS A 543 4.83 -1.79 6.44
N ASP A 544 4.72 -2.68 7.42
CA ASP A 544 4.58 -2.31 8.84
C ASP A 544 5.85 -1.63 9.38
N THR A 545 7.02 -2.05 8.92
CA THR A 545 8.31 -1.43 9.26
C THR A 545 8.40 -0.02 8.67
N LEU A 546 8.14 0.14 7.36
CA LEU A 546 8.05 1.44 6.69
C LEU A 546 6.99 2.36 7.33
N THR A 547 5.86 1.80 7.77
CA THR A 547 4.81 2.57 8.47
C THR A 547 5.27 3.08 9.83
N LYS A 548 6.17 2.35 10.52
CA LYS A 548 6.82 2.83 11.75
C LYS A 548 7.86 3.91 11.43
N GLU A 549 8.71 3.72 10.43
CA GLU A 549 9.70 4.73 10.00
C GLU A 549 9.03 6.04 9.57
N VAL A 550 7.97 5.98 8.76
CA VAL A 550 7.20 7.17 8.36
C VAL A 550 6.56 7.88 9.55
N LYS A 551 6.16 7.15 10.62
CA LYS A 551 5.70 7.76 11.87
C LYS A 551 6.84 8.44 12.65
N THR A 552 8.04 7.88 12.64
CA THR A 552 9.25 8.48 13.25
C THR A 552 9.68 9.73 12.50
N LEU A 553 9.85 9.65 11.17
CA LEU A 553 10.18 10.79 10.30
C LEU A 553 9.14 11.92 10.42
N ARG A 554 7.84 11.60 10.56
CA ARG A 554 6.79 12.61 10.82
C ARG A 554 6.88 13.28 12.20
N ARG A 555 7.55 12.67 13.19
CA ARG A 555 7.88 13.32 14.46
C ARG A 555 9.11 14.19 14.29
N GLU A 556 10.18 13.66 13.73
CA GLU A 556 11.42 14.40 13.48
C GLU A 556 11.19 15.66 12.63
N VAL A 557 10.41 15.59 11.56
CA VAL A 557 10.02 16.77 10.76
C VAL A 557 9.22 17.78 11.59
N ARG A 558 8.38 17.33 12.52
CA ARG A 558 7.59 18.20 13.40
C ARG A 558 8.46 18.88 14.46
N ASP A 559 9.42 18.15 15.02
CA ASP A 559 10.39 18.65 15.99
C ASP A 559 11.37 19.64 15.31
N LEU A 560 11.78 19.36 14.07
CA LEU A 560 12.53 20.29 13.21
C LEU A 560 11.71 21.54 12.85
N THR A 561 10.40 21.41 12.63
CA THR A 561 9.51 22.56 12.39
C THR A 561 9.43 23.44 13.63
N ILE A 562 9.23 22.86 14.82
CA ILE A 562 9.27 23.58 16.10
C ILE A 562 10.64 24.26 16.32
N THR A 563 11.72 23.59 15.93
CA THR A 563 13.08 24.14 16.00
C THR A 563 13.26 25.33 15.04
N ALA A 564 12.73 25.25 13.82
CA ALA A 564 12.74 26.35 12.85
C ALA A 564 11.92 27.55 13.34
N ASP A 565 10.73 27.34 13.89
CA ASP A 565 9.91 28.39 14.50
C ASP A 565 10.64 29.06 15.68
N ASN A 566 11.39 28.29 16.47
CA ASN A 566 12.23 28.82 17.54
C ASN A 566 13.42 29.64 17.00
N PHE A 567 14.02 29.25 15.87
CA PHE A 567 15.03 30.07 15.20
C PHE A 567 14.46 31.37 14.61
N VAL A 568 13.22 31.37 14.10
CA VAL A 568 12.53 32.60 13.66
C VAL A 568 12.33 33.54 14.85
N LYS A 569 11.78 33.04 15.97
CA LYS A 569 11.64 33.82 17.22
C LYS A 569 12.97 34.30 17.80
N LEU A 570 14.04 33.51 17.67
CA LEU A 570 15.39 33.91 18.07
C LEU A 570 15.94 35.02 17.17
N LYS A 571 15.64 35.00 15.87
CA LYS A 571 15.99 36.07 14.94
C LYS A 571 15.21 37.36 15.24
N GLU A 572 13.92 37.26 15.54
CA GLU A 572 13.09 38.40 15.98
C GLU A 572 13.60 39.01 17.29
N THR A 573 13.92 38.18 18.30
CA THR A 573 14.50 38.70 19.56
C THR A 573 15.89 39.30 19.36
N TYR A 574 16.71 38.77 18.45
CA TYR A 574 18.00 39.38 18.08
C TYR A 574 17.82 40.74 17.38
N GLN A 575 16.88 40.86 16.45
CA GLN A 575 16.56 42.14 15.79
C GLN A 575 16.00 43.19 16.77
N ASN A 576 15.16 42.77 17.71
CA ASN A 576 14.68 43.64 18.79
C ASN A 576 15.85 44.09 19.70
N LEU A 577 16.75 43.17 20.06
CA LEU A 577 17.94 43.48 20.87
C LEU A 577 18.91 44.42 20.14
N GLU A 578 19.10 44.24 18.82
CA GLU A 578 19.91 45.13 17.98
C GLU A 578 19.27 46.54 17.91
N THR A 579 17.95 46.61 17.81
CA THR A 579 17.20 47.89 17.83
C THR A 579 17.39 48.61 19.17
N SER A 580 17.18 47.92 20.29
CA SER A 580 17.45 48.47 21.62
C SER A 580 18.94 48.80 21.85
N HIS A 581 19.86 48.08 21.23
CA HIS A 581 21.29 48.43 21.28
C HIS A 581 21.58 49.73 20.55
N ARG A 582 20.98 49.96 19.36
CA ARG A 582 21.08 51.25 18.63
C ARG A 582 20.42 52.40 19.41
N GLU A 583 19.29 52.15 20.09
CA GLU A 583 18.65 53.13 20.98
C GLU A 583 19.55 53.48 22.19
N LEU A 584 20.17 52.48 22.81
CA LEU A 584 21.15 52.68 23.88
C LEU A 584 22.41 53.40 23.39
N GLU A 585 22.92 53.09 22.19
CA GLU A 585 24.02 53.85 21.58
C GLU A 585 23.65 55.31 21.35
N ASN A 586 22.46 55.59 20.81
CA ASN A 586 21.98 56.96 20.59
C ASN A 586 21.81 57.70 21.93
N THR A 587 21.29 57.03 22.95
CA THR A 587 21.18 57.56 24.31
C THR A 587 22.57 57.85 24.90
N ASN A 588 23.54 56.96 24.70
CA ASN A 588 24.92 57.13 25.17
C ASN A 588 25.65 58.26 24.40
N ARG A 589 25.39 58.43 23.10
CA ARG A 589 25.86 59.59 22.32
C ARG A 589 25.26 60.90 22.86
N SER A 590 23.97 60.90 23.20
CA SER A 590 23.31 62.04 23.85
C SER A 590 23.93 62.37 25.21
N PHE A 591 24.15 61.37 26.08
CA PHE A 591 24.86 61.57 27.35
C PHE A 591 26.29 62.05 27.16
N LYS A 592 27.00 61.62 26.11
CA LYS A 592 28.34 62.11 25.79
C LYS A 592 28.33 63.59 25.38
N VAL A 593 27.35 64.03 24.61
CA VAL A 593 27.16 65.46 24.29
C VAL A 593 26.86 66.26 25.58
N GLN A 594 25.93 65.79 26.41
CA GLN A 594 25.61 66.43 27.69
C GLN A 594 26.82 66.48 28.64
N LEU A 595 27.70 65.47 28.62
CA LEU A 595 28.97 65.48 29.35
C LEU A 595 29.92 66.56 28.82
N MET A 596 30.07 66.70 27.50
CA MET A 596 30.87 67.78 26.92
C MET A 596 30.28 69.17 27.25
N ASP A 597 28.96 69.32 27.25
CA ASP A 597 28.30 70.56 27.68
C ASP A 597 28.54 70.85 29.18
N MET A 598 28.55 69.83 30.05
CA MET A 598 28.91 69.97 31.45
C MET A 598 30.41 70.26 31.66
N GLU A 599 31.30 69.72 30.83
CA GLU A 599 32.73 70.04 30.83
C GLU A 599 32.96 71.50 30.41
N ASN A 600 32.30 71.97 29.34
CA ASN A 600 32.30 73.38 28.92
C ASN A 600 31.75 74.31 30.01
N LEU A 601 30.66 73.92 30.67
CA LEU A 601 30.10 74.65 31.83
C LEU A 601 31.08 74.69 33.00
N LYS A 602 31.81 73.59 33.26
CA LYS A 602 32.83 73.53 34.30
C LYS A 602 34.02 74.44 33.98
N GLU A 603 34.51 74.46 32.73
CA GLU A 603 35.55 75.40 32.29
C GLU A 603 35.08 76.86 32.41
N GLY A 604 33.81 77.13 32.11
CA GLY A 604 33.17 78.42 32.38
C GLY A 604 33.14 78.77 33.88
N PHE A 605 32.79 77.82 34.74
CA PHE A 605 32.81 77.98 36.20
C PHE A 605 34.23 78.19 36.76
N ASP A 606 35.23 77.45 36.28
CA ASP A 606 36.62 77.61 36.70
C ASP A 606 37.18 78.96 36.21
N SER A 607 36.77 79.43 35.02
CA SER A 607 37.08 80.77 34.52
C SER A 607 36.43 81.89 35.35
N LEU A 608 35.15 81.74 35.71
CA LEU A 608 34.45 82.67 36.62
C LEU A 608 35.06 82.67 38.03
N LYS A 609 35.47 81.51 38.53
CA LYS A 609 36.13 81.37 39.83
C LYS A 609 37.52 82.03 39.83
N LYS A 610 38.26 81.92 38.73
CA LYS A 610 39.52 82.65 38.54
C LYS A 610 39.27 84.16 38.51
N LEU A 611 38.33 84.63 37.70
CA LEU A 611 37.94 86.05 37.64
C LEU A 611 37.51 86.59 39.02
N ASN A 612 36.74 85.82 39.81
CA ASN A 612 36.38 86.22 41.17
C ASN A 612 37.59 86.27 42.10
N THR A 613 38.58 85.38 41.93
CA THR A 613 39.83 85.42 42.70
C THR A 613 40.65 86.66 42.33
N ASP A 614 40.78 86.95 41.03
CA ASP A 614 41.48 88.14 40.52
C ASP A 614 40.80 89.43 41.03
N LEU A 615 39.46 89.49 41.03
CA LEU A 615 38.67 90.60 41.59
C LEU A 615 38.73 90.71 43.13
N GLU A 616 38.89 89.59 43.84
CA GLU A 616 39.13 89.58 45.29
C GLU A 616 40.51 90.13 45.63
N ASP A 617 41.54 89.75 44.88
CA ASP A 617 42.91 90.25 45.07
C ASP A 617 43.05 91.72 44.64
N GLU A 618 42.36 92.14 43.57
CA GLU A 618 42.23 93.56 43.23
C GLU A 618 41.51 94.35 44.34
N ASN A 619 40.42 93.81 44.92
CA ASN A 619 39.78 94.40 46.10
C ASN A 619 40.69 94.48 47.33
N ARG A 620 41.58 93.49 47.55
CA ARG A 620 42.57 93.52 48.63
C ARG A 620 43.61 94.60 48.37
N GLU A 621 44.08 94.76 47.14
CA GLU A 621 45.04 95.80 46.78
C GLU A 621 44.41 97.20 46.84
N ILE A 622 43.17 97.38 46.39
CA ILE A 622 42.40 98.63 46.58
C ILE A 622 42.24 98.94 48.07
N LYS A 623 41.88 97.96 48.92
CA LYS A 623 41.82 98.16 50.39
C LYS A 623 43.17 98.54 50.99
N LYS A 624 44.27 98.00 50.46
CA LYS A 624 45.65 98.30 50.88
C LYS A 624 46.11 99.69 50.44
N GLN A 625 45.77 100.10 49.22
CA GLN A 625 45.95 101.46 48.72
C GLN A 625 45.11 102.46 49.56
N LEU A 626 43.83 102.17 49.79
CA LEU A 626 42.94 102.98 50.64
C LEU A 626 43.49 103.11 52.07
N SER A 627 43.98 102.01 52.67
CA SER A 627 44.61 102.02 53.99
C SER A 627 45.92 102.81 54.02
N THR A 628 46.62 102.90 52.88
CA THR A 628 47.86 103.68 52.75
C THR A 628 47.55 105.17 52.60
N ALA A 629 46.61 105.52 51.71
CA ALA A 629 46.09 106.88 51.56
C ALA A 629 45.47 107.41 52.86
N GLN A 630 44.75 106.57 53.62
CA GLN A 630 44.22 106.93 54.94
C GLN A 630 45.34 107.25 55.93
N ARG A 631 46.42 106.44 55.98
CA ARG A 631 47.59 106.72 56.83
C ARG A 631 48.36 107.98 56.40
N GLU A 632 48.40 108.27 55.12
CA GLU A 632 49.00 109.50 54.60
C GLU A 632 48.16 110.73 54.93
N LEU A 633 46.83 110.62 54.83
CA LEU A 633 45.88 111.63 55.28
C LEU A 633 45.98 111.86 56.79
N ASP A 634 46.02 110.80 57.60
CA ASP A 634 46.17 110.89 59.05
C ASP A 634 47.53 111.53 59.44
N ARG A 635 48.61 111.21 58.71
CA ARG A 635 49.92 111.87 58.87
C ARG A 635 49.87 113.35 58.48
N PHE A 636 49.20 113.69 57.38
CA PHE A 636 49.04 115.07 56.94
C PHE A 636 48.23 115.89 57.97
N ILE A 637 47.13 115.33 58.47
CA ILE A 637 46.31 115.89 59.54
C ILE A 637 47.17 116.08 60.80
N ALA A 638 47.90 115.05 61.24
CA ALA A 638 48.77 115.12 62.41
C ALA A 638 49.88 116.18 62.26
N ALA A 639 50.58 116.23 61.13
CA ALA A 639 51.63 117.22 60.87
C ALA A 639 51.08 118.66 60.82
N ASN A 640 49.87 118.84 60.26
CA ASN A 640 49.20 120.15 60.20
C ASN A 640 48.70 120.57 61.60
N PHE A 641 48.19 119.64 62.41
CA PHE A 641 47.92 119.89 63.83
C PHE A 641 49.19 120.21 64.62
N GLU A 642 50.28 119.48 64.44
CA GLU A 642 51.56 119.72 65.12
C GLU A 642 52.14 121.09 64.75
N THR A 643 52.08 121.47 63.46
CA THR A 643 52.47 122.82 62.99
C THR A 643 51.60 123.90 63.62
N ARG A 644 50.29 123.66 63.74
CA ARG A 644 49.33 124.59 64.35
C ARG A 644 49.50 124.69 65.87
N VAL A 645 49.84 123.59 66.55
CA VAL A 645 50.21 123.57 67.97
C VAL A 645 51.52 124.34 68.17
N LYS A 646 52.58 124.07 67.40
CA LYS A 646 53.84 124.83 67.47
C LYS A 646 53.65 126.33 67.23
N ASN A 647 52.79 126.73 66.29
CA ASN A 647 52.44 128.14 66.08
C ASN A 647 51.63 128.74 67.24
N LEU A 648 50.77 127.96 67.91
CA LEU A 648 50.05 128.39 69.10
C LEU A 648 50.95 128.44 70.34
N GLU A 649 51.89 127.52 70.49
CA GLU A 649 52.92 127.51 71.54
C GLU A 649 53.88 128.70 71.38
N ALA A 650 54.38 128.95 70.16
CA ALA A 650 55.20 130.13 69.87
C ALA A 650 54.46 131.44 70.19
N ARG A 651 53.17 131.54 69.81
CA ARG A 651 52.33 132.71 70.10
C ARG A 651 51.94 132.82 71.59
N SER A 652 51.82 131.69 72.29
CA SER A 652 51.65 131.64 73.75
C SER A 652 52.93 132.07 74.47
N GLN A 653 54.10 131.73 73.93
CA GLN A 653 55.40 132.16 74.44
C GLN A 653 55.62 133.66 74.22
N GLU A 654 55.32 134.20 73.03
CA GLU A 654 55.30 135.65 72.76
C GLU A 654 54.37 136.39 73.75
N LEU A 655 53.18 135.83 74.02
CA LEU A 655 52.25 136.39 75.00
C LEU A 655 52.78 136.31 76.44
N GLN A 656 53.42 135.20 76.84
CA GLN A 656 54.06 135.09 78.16
C GLN A 656 55.25 136.05 78.31
N ASP A 657 56.05 136.24 77.27
CA ASP A 657 57.19 137.15 77.30
C ASP A 657 56.71 138.62 77.26
N THR A 658 55.60 138.90 76.57
CA THR A 658 54.88 140.19 76.65
C THR A 658 54.30 140.43 78.04
N ILE A 659 53.74 139.39 78.70
CA ILE A 659 53.24 139.48 80.09
C ILE A 659 54.40 139.73 81.05
N LYS A 660 55.50 138.98 80.97
CA LYS A 660 56.71 139.23 81.79
C LYS A 660 57.31 140.62 81.55
N PHE A 661 57.28 141.11 80.32
CA PHE A 661 57.68 142.48 80.00
C PHE A 661 56.77 143.49 80.70
N LYS A 662 55.44 143.28 80.66
CA LYS A 662 54.44 144.10 81.36
C LYS A 662 54.54 144.02 82.89
N GLU A 663 54.82 142.85 83.45
CA GLU A 663 55.04 142.64 84.89
C GLU A 663 56.33 143.35 85.36
N ASN A 664 57.39 143.32 84.55
CA ASN A 664 58.60 144.10 84.80
C ASN A 664 58.38 145.61 84.64
N GLU A 665 57.53 146.08 83.72
CA GLU A 665 57.12 147.50 83.66
C GLU A 665 56.34 147.93 84.93
N LEU A 666 55.54 147.03 85.51
CA LEU A 666 54.76 147.29 86.73
C LEU A 666 55.61 147.20 88.01
N SER A 667 56.63 146.35 88.05
CA SER A 667 57.52 146.18 89.21
C SER A 667 58.56 147.31 89.42
N VAL A 668 58.57 148.33 88.56
CA VAL A 668 59.53 149.46 88.62
C VAL A 668 58.83 150.77 89.08
N LYS A 669 57.59 150.68 89.61
CA LYS A 669 56.80 151.87 89.93
C LYS A 669 56.01 151.90 91.25
N ASP A 670 56.31 151.01 92.18
CA ASP A 670 56.07 151.16 93.63
C ASP A 670 57.21 150.48 94.42
#